data_AF-A0A2V5T3T8-F1
#
_entry.id   AF-A0A2V5T3T8-F1
#
_cell.length_a   1.000
_cell.length_b   1.000
_cell.length_c   1.000
_cell.angle_alpha   90.00
_cell.angle_beta   90.00
_cell.angle_gamma   90.00
#
_symmetry.space_group_name_H-M   'P 1'
#
loop_
_entity.id
_entity.type
_entity.pdbx_description
1 polymer ?
#
loop_
_entity_poly.entity_id
_entity_poly.type
_entity_poly.pdbx_seq_one_letter_code
_entity_poly.pdbx_strand_id
1 'polypeptide(L)'
;MADTTQATGATMNSFFRELKERKVYRVALGYAVVAWLVIQIRATVMPAYHAPEWILPIFITAIALGFPVALVLAWAFEVKAGVIEKTPEPAGALSTANERRVWLLAAVGIVISALAVGGYWLWHPWRKASTAFQSPSAAMPAIAEKSIAVLPFENLSRDPDNAYFADGIQEEILTRLAKIADLKVISRTSTQRYQSKPGNLAEIAKQLGVANILEGSVQKAADQVRVNVQLVNARTDPHLWAETYDRKLTDIFGVESEIAKGIAASLQAKLTGREEQALAVKPTNNPEAYDAYLRGLAFEARSGYSNDALRKTIDSYERAVQLDSNFAVAWARLSRAHAYFYFHNVDPTAARPDVAKRALENAQKLQPNSPETLLALGYYQYWVLRDYALAKTAFGLVSKLLPGSSEVPNALGAVTRREGHWDESVAYWEQALALDPRNVDLLVNAGWTYAVLRQFPAALKLYDRALDIIPNDPDVMAAEACIHQAQGNLQEAAKFLTEISAQTVSDAAFGIKITQLRLERNFSEAVRLLQARQVQFHFASEIDKAGNKVLLAGVQHLAGDTTGARASAQQARNTLEPLCKNQPDNHYVVALLSVAYAVLGEKDSALKEAERAIVLLPSAKDRAAGPGLEENLALIEMTFGENSRAISILTQLLQTPYGSSLYGSPVTPALLRLDSLWDPLRADPAFIAYAVVAWLLLQIATQVFPFLEIPNWAIRLVIMLIVIGFPIALVIAWAFELTPEGIKRTEDVDLSPTLRRKTGRKLDFFIIAVLLLVIGILLFQRLHPSVSPAVSSALDKSIAVLPFDNLSRDPDNAYFSDGIQDEILTKLAGIGDLKVISRMSTAKYKSRPEDLKTAARELGVATVLEGSVQRAGDKVRVNVQLLDARVDTHLWAKSYDRDLKDVFAVESEVAQEIADTLQAKLSPRQSNALATAPTRDTEAYDPFLKGEYEEHQAESVLSAEAFDRARTFYRQALARDPNFALAYARLAYSELQRHWYISNLTSAELAEGKV
;
A
#
# COMPACT_ATOMS: atom_id res chain seq x y z
N MET A 1 22.84 -29.58 -68.86
CA MET A 1 23.34 -28.77 -67.72
C MET A 1 24.67 -28.15 -68.13
N ALA A 2 24.65 -26.96 -68.71
CA ALA A 2 25.86 -26.14 -68.96
C ALA A 2 25.53 -24.70 -69.44
N ASP A 3 24.27 -24.34 -69.73
CA ASP A 3 23.92 -23.02 -70.31
C ASP A 3 23.09 -22.09 -69.42
N THR A 4 22.72 -22.49 -68.21
CA THR A 4 21.87 -21.66 -67.30
C THR A 4 22.63 -20.92 -66.20
N THR A 5 23.93 -21.17 -66.02
CA THR A 5 24.75 -20.53 -64.98
C THR A 5 25.54 -19.31 -65.46
N GLN A 6 25.72 -19.12 -66.77
CA GLN A 6 26.34 -17.89 -67.32
C GLN A 6 25.34 -16.72 -67.45
N ALA A 7 24.04 -16.99 -67.60
CA ALA A 7 23.02 -15.94 -67.69
C ALA A 7 22.77 -15.24 -66.34
N THR A 8 22.78 -15.96 -65.22
CA THR A 8 22.52 -15.43 -63.87
C THR A 8 23.66 -14.53 -63.35
N GLY A 9 24.91 -14.88 -63.63
CA GLY A 9 26.08 -14.06 -63.27
C GLY A 9 26.17 -12.74 -64.04
N ALA A 10 25.75 -12.72 -65.32
CA ALA A 10 25.69 -11.52 -66.14
C ALA A 10 24.56 -10.57 -65.69
N THR A 11 23.40 -11.10 -65.32
CA THR A 11 22.24 -10.30 -64.84
C THR A 11 22.45 -9.67 -63.46
N MET A 12 23.19 -10.33 -62.56
CA MET A 12 23.44 -9.76 -61.23
C MET A 12 24.48 -8.62 -61.30
N ASN A 13 25.51 -8.79 -62.12
CA ASN A 13 26.49 -7.72 -62.39
C ASN A 13 25.89 -6.55 -63.18
N SER A 14 24.94 -6.79 -64.10
CA SER A 14 24.22 -5.71 -64.79
C SER A 14 23.30 -4.93 -63.84
N PHE A 15 22.63 -5.62 -62.91
CA PHE A 15 21.77 -5.00 -61.89
C PHE A 15 22.56 -4.07 -60.95
N PHE A 16 23.68 -4.54 -60.39
CA PHE A 16 24.53 -3.71 -59.53
C PHE A 16 25.19 -2.54 -60.29
N ARG A 17 25.47 -2.72 -61.59
CA ARG A 17 25.94 -1.63 -62.46
C ARG A 17 24.87 -0.58 -62.70
N GLU A 18 23.63 -0.98 -62.98
CA GLU A 18 22.48 -0.06 -63.13
C GLU A 18 22.17 0.71 -61.83
N LEU A 19 22.25 0.04 -60.68
CA LEU A 19 22.07 0.67 -59.37
C LEU A 19 23.12 1.76 -59.08
N LYS A 20 24.33 1.57 -59.60
CA LYS A 20 25.47 2.50 -59.47
C LYS A 20 25.40 3.65 -60.48
N GLU A 21 25.00 3.38 -61.73
CA GLU A 21 24.81 4.41 -62.77
C GLU A 21 23.66 5.35 -62.44
N ARG A 22 22.52 4.82 -61.95
CA ARG A 22 21.33 5.61 -61.57
C ARG A 22 21.43 6.27 -60.18
N LYS A 23 22.58 6.17 -59.52
CA LYS A 23 22.85 6.75 -58.18
C LYS A 23 21.85 6.34 -57.08
N VAL A 24 21.08 5.26 -57.26
CA VAL A 24 20.05 4.79 -56.31
C VAL A 24 20.66 4.48 -54.94
N TYR A 25 21.92 4.03 -54.91
CA TYR A 25 22.68 3.82 -53.67
C TYR A 25 22.88 5.10 -52.83
N ARG A 26 22.92 6.29 -53.46
CA ARG A 26 23.02 7.58 -52.74
C ARG A 26 21.70 7.93 -52.06
N VAL A 27 20.58 7.61 -52.70
CA VAL A 27 19.24 7.77 -52.10
C VAL A 27 19.06 6.78 -50.96
N ALA A 28 19.51 5.54 -51.11
CA ALA A 28 19.50 4.54 -50.04
C ALA A 28 20.30 5.00 -48.81
N LEU A 29 21.52 5.51 -49.04
CA LEU A 29 22.40 6.01 -47.98
C LEU A 29 21.85 7.28 -47.32
N GLY A 30 21.31 8.21 -48.11
CA GLY A 30 20.66 9.43 -47.61
C GLY A 30 19.41 9.12 -46.79
N TYR A 31 18.58 8.17 -47.25
CA TYR A 31 17.40 7.71 -46.52
C TYR A 31 17.78 7.07 -45.18
N ALA A 32 18.85 6.25 -45.15
CA ALA A 32 19.34 5.65 -43.91
C ALA A 32 19.89 6.68 -42.91
N VAL A 33 20.59 7.71 -43.38
CA VAL A 33 21.14 8.78 -42.52
C VAL A 33 20.02 9.66 -41.95
N VAL A 34 19.02 10.02 -42.78
CA VAL A 34 17.85 10.80 -42.33
C VAL A 34 17.00 9.98 -41.37
N ALA A 35 16.71 8.71 -41.69
CA ALA A 35 16.00 7.80 -40.79
C ALA A 35 16.72 7.69 -39.44
N TRP A 36 18.04 7.55 -39.44
CA TRP A 36 18.85 7.51 -38.22
C TRP A 36 18.76 8.82 -37.42
N LEU A 37 18.87 9.99 -38.05
CA LEU A 37 18.74 11.29 -37.38
C LEU A 37 17.35 11.50 -36.77
N VAL A 38 16.29 11.16 -37.50
CA VAL A 38 14.90 11.25 -37.02
C VAL A 38 14.67 10.29 -35.85
N ILE A 39 15.25 9.08 -35.90
CA ILE A 39 15.23 8.13 -34.78
C ILE A 39 16.01 8.68 -33.56
N GLN A 40 17.08 9.45 -33.74
CA GLN A 40 17.85 10.03 -32.62
C GLN A 40 17.10 11.15 -31.88
N ILE A 41 16.26 11.93 -32.58
CA ILE A 41 15.42 12.99 -31.99
C ILE A 41 14.38 12.41 -30.98
N ARG A 42 14.18 11.08 -30.96
CA ARG A 42 13.33 10.33 -30.02
C ARG A 42 13.52 10.73 -28.56
N ALA A 43 14.76 10.93 -28.13
CA ALA A 43 15.10 11.05 -26.71
C ALA A 43 14.73 12.43 -26.15
N THR A 44 14.51 13.40 -27.02
CA THR A 44 14.25 14.79 -26.64
C THR A 44 12.78 15.14 -26.81
N VAL A 45 12.11 14.66 -27.87
CA VAL A 45 10.74 15.06 -28.20
C VAL A 45 9.70 14.14 -27.54
N MET A 46 9.92 12.83 -27.48
CA MET A 46 8.89 11.90 -26.99
C MET A 46 8.58 12.05 -25.48
N PRO A 47 9.58 12.22 -24.59
CA PRO A 47 9.31 12.51 -23.18
C PRO A 47 8.66 13.88 -22.96
N ALA A 48 9.01 14.89 -23.78
CA ALA A 48 8.48 16.24 -23.65
C ALA A 48 6.99 16.36 -23.98
N TYR A 49 6.43 15.45 -24.80
CA TYR A 49 5.03 15.48 -25.25
C TYR A 49 4.19 14.26 -24.81
N HIS A 50 4.72 13.40 -23.93
CA HIS A 50 4.00 12.23 -23.39
C HIS A 50 3.38 11.31 -24.47
N ALA A 51 4.07 11.12 -25.59
CA ALA A 51 3.58 10.29 -26.69
C ALA A 51 3.58 8.79 -26.33
N PRO A 52 2.50 8.03 -26.58
CA PRO A 52 2.44 6.59 -26.29
C PRO A 52 3.53 5.74 -26.98
N GLU A 53 4.09 4.76 -26.28
CA GLU A 53 5.13 3.84 -26.77
C GLU A 53 4.73 3.06 -28.04
N TRP A 54 3.43 2.83 -28.28
CA TRP A 54 2.92 2.16 -29.49
C TRP A 54 3.06 2.99 -30.78
N ILE A 55 3.31 4.30 -30.67
CA ILE A 55 3.56 5.17 -31.82
C ILE A 55 4.92 4.86 -32.46
N LEU A 56 5.89 4.40 -31.66
CA LEU A 56 7.25 4.07 -32.11
C LEU A 56 7.28 2.96 -33.19
N PRO A 57 6.65 1.78 -32.99
CA PRO A 57 6.62 0.76 -34.03
C PRO A 57 5.87 1.21 -35.29
N ILE A 58 4.82 2.02 -35.19
CA ILE A 58 4.14 2.58 -36.37
C ILE A 58 5.06 3.52 -37.14
N PHE A 59 5.82 4.36 -36.43
CA PHE A 59 6.75 5.31 -37.02
C PHE A 59 7.94 4.61 -37.70
N ILE A 60 8.53 3.61 -37.04
CA ILE A 60 9.60 2.78 -37.63
C ILE A 60 9.06 1.98 -38.82
N THR A 61 7.83 1.48 -38.73
CA THR A 61 7.17 0.76 -39.84
C THR A 61 6.93 1.68 -41.03
N ALA A 62 6.51 2.94 -40.80
CA ALA A 62 6.34 3.93 -41.87
C ALA A 62 7.67 4.26 -42.58
N ILE A 63 8.77 4.41 -41.83
CA ILE A 63 10.12 4.60 -42.40
C ILE A 63 10.57 3.34 -43.16
N ALA A 64 10.33 2.16 -42.61
CA ALA A 64 10.69 0.90 -43.25
C ALA A 64 9.91 0.66 -44.56
N LEU A 65 8.62 1.02 -44.58
CA LEU A 65 7.76 0.94 -45.77
C LEU A 65 8.07 2.04 -46.80
N GLY A 66 8.55 3.20 -46.36
CA GLY A 66 8.96 4.29 -47.23
C GLY A 66 10.27 4.02 -47.98
N PHE A 67 11.14 3.16 -47.44
CA PHE A 67 12.43 2.83 -48.07
C PHE A 67 12.29 2.13 -49.44
N PRO A 68 11.48 1.06 -49.61
CA PRO A 68 11.20 0.48 -50.92
C PRO A 68 10.62 1.49 -51.92
N VAL A 69 9.69 2.34 -51.47
CA VAL A 69 9.06 3.37 -52.31
C VAL A 69 10.09 4.41 -52.78
N ALA A 70 10.95 4.87 -51.88
CA ALA A 70 12.03 5.81 -52.20
C ALA A 70 13.02 5.22 -53.22
N LEU A 71 13.34 3.93 -53.12
CA LEU A 71 14.20 3.25 -54.08
C LEU A 71 13.53 3.10 -55.46
N VAL A 72 12.24 2.80 -55.50
CA VAL A 72 11.47 2.71 -56.76
C VAL A 72 11.38 4.08 -57.45
N LEU A 73 11.10 5.14 -56.70
CA LEU A 73 11.06 6.51 -57.23
C LEU A 73 12.44 6.97 -57.73
N ALA A 74 13.50 6.68 -56.99
CA ALA A 74 14.88 6.96 -57.40
C ALA A 74 15.31 6.18 -58.65
N TRP A 75 14.65 5.07 -58.94
CA TRP A 75 14.95 4.24 -60.11
C TRP A 75 14.13 4.65 -61.33
N ALA A 76 12.90 5.13 -61.13
CA ALA A 76 11.96 5.53 -62.18
C ALA A 76 12.19 6.96 -62.73
N PHE A 77 12.77 7.87 -61.94
CA PHE A 77 12.91 9.29 -62.31
C PHE A 77 14.36 9.76 -62.18
N GLU A 78 14.88 10.42 -63.22
CA GLU A 78 16.24 10.99 -63.23
C GLU A 78 16.14 12.54 -63.22
N VAL A 79 16.82 13.21 -62.29
CA VAL A 79 16.81 14.68 -62.20
C VAL A 79 18.05 15.24 -62.90
N LYS A 80 17.86 15.91 -64.04
CA LYS A 80 18.92 16.63 -64.77
C LYS A 80 18.54 18.09 -64.92
N ALA A 81 19.47 18.98 -64.56
CA ALA A 81 19.36 20.43 -64.74
C ALA A 81 18.05 21.08 -64.23
N GLY A 82 17.47 20.55 -63.15
CA GLY A 82 16.30 21.15 -62.48
C GLY A 82 14.93 20.74 -63.03
N VAL A 83 14.84 19.78 -63.97
CA VAL A 83 13.55 19.23 -64.45
C VAL A 83 13.46 17.73 -64.13
N ILE A 84 12.31 17.28 -63.63
CA ILE A 84 12.02 15.87 -63.32
C ILE A 84 11.45 15.22 -64.59
N GLU A 85 12.20 14.34 -65.25
CA GLU A 85 11.73 13.59 -66.41
C GLU A 85 11.62 12.09 -66.10
N LYS A 86 10.59 11.45 -66.66
CA LYS A 86 10.45 9.99 -66.66
C LYS A 86 11.46 9.42 -67.65
N THR A 87 12.23 8.40 -67.25
CA THR A 87 13.31 7.86 -68.09
C THR A 87 12.78 7.32 -69.43
N PRO A 88 13.37 7.68 -70.60
CA PRO A 88 12.98 7.08 -71.88
C PRO A 88 13.50 5.64 -71.97
N GLU A 89 12.64 4.71 -72.43
CA GLU A 89 13.03 3.31 -72.67
C GLU A 89 14.04 3.19 -73.83
N PRO A 90 15.05 2.31 -73.73
CA PRO A 90 15.92 2.00 -74.86
C PRO A 90 15.13 1.24 -75.94
N ALA A 91 15.19 1.73 -77.18
CA ALA A 91 14.56 1.10 -78.32
C ALA A 91 15.17 -0.29 -78.59
N GLY A 92 14.32 -1.32 -78.44
CA GLY A 92 14.58 -2.66 -78.96
C GLY A 92 15.22 -3.64 -77.99
N ALA A 93 14.41 -4.28 -77.14
CA ALA A 93 14.42 -5.74 -76.87
C ALA A 93 13.46 -6.07 -75.72
N LEU A 94 12.42 -6.84 -76.05
CA LEU A 94 11.56 -7.69 -75.20
C LEU A 94 11.82 -7.63 -73.68
N SER A 95 10.88 -7.10 -72.89
CA SER A 95 10.45 -7.76 -71.63
C SER A 95 9.31 -7.04 -70.89
N THR A 96 8.06 -7.46 -71.15
CA THR A 96 6.98 -7.39 -70.14
C THR A 96 7.32 -8.21 -68.87
N ALA A 97 8.42 -8.96 -68.90
CA ALA A 97 8.99 -9.66 -67.75
C ALA A 97 9.73 -8.73 -66.75
N ASN A 98 10.26 -7.56 -67.14
CA ASN A 98 11.01 -6.71 -66.22
C ASN A 98 10.13 -5.82 -65.33
N GLU A 99 9.03 -5.25 -65.84
CA GLU A 99 8.03 -4.57 -64.99
C GLU A 99 7.40 -5.54 -64.00
N ARG A 100 7.00 -6.74 -64.45
CA ARG A 100 6.48 -7.78 -63.55
C ARG A 100 7.50 -8.20 -62.51
N ARG A 101 8.79 -8.26 -62.83
CA ARG A 101 9.87 -8.58 -61.86
C ARG A 101 10.08 -7.48 -60.83
N VAL A 102 9.95 -6.22 -61.20
CA VAL A 102 10.05 -5.08 -60.26
C VAL A 102 8.85 -5.07 -59.31
N TRP A 103 7.65 -5.31 -59.82
CA TRP A 103 6.45 -5.47 -59.00
C TRP A 103 6.47 -6.76 -58.17
N LEU A 104 7.05 -7.86 -58.68
CA LEU A 104 7.28 -9.10 -57.91
C LEU A 104 8.30 -8.89 -56.79
N LEU A 105 9.38 -8.15 -57.02
CA LEU A 105 10.38 -7.87 -55.99
C LEU A 105 9.84 -6.88 -54.95
N ALA A 106 9.02 -5.91 -55.36
CA ALA A 106 8.28 -5.04 -54.43
C ALA A 106 7.26 -5.83 -53.61
N ALA A 107 6.50 -6.74 -54.23
CA ALA A 107 5.54 -7.61 -53.55
C ALA A 107 6.25 -8.61 -52.61
N VAL A 108 7.38 -9.20 -53.03
CA VAL A 108 8.21 -10.07 -52.19
C VAL A 108 8.82 -9.28 -51.05
N GLY A 109 9.25 -8.03 -51.25
CA GLY A 109 9.69 -7.14 -50.19
C GLY A 109 8.60 -6.87 -49.16
N ILE A 110 7.37 -6.57 -49.61
CA ILE A 110 6.20 -6.36 -48.74
C ILE A 110 5.85 -7.64 -47.97
N VAL A 111 5.90 -8.81 -48.62
CA VAL A 111 5.61 -10.10 -47.99
C VAL A 111 6.69 -10.49 -46.99
N ILE A 112 7.97 -10.26 -47.27
CA ILE A 112 9.07 -10.49 -46.32
C ILE A 112 8.95 -9.54 -45.12
N SER A 113 8.59 -8.28 -45.34
CA SER A 113 8.31 -7.33 -44.26
C SER A 113 7.08 -7.76 -43.42
N ALA A 114 6.00 -8.23 -44.06
CA ALA A 114 4.82 -8.72 -43.37
C ALA A 114 5.07 -10.03 -42.60
N LEU A 115 5.92 -10.92 -43.12
CA LEU A 115 6.33 -12.16 -42.44
C LEU A 115 7.34 -11.89 -41.30
N ALA A 116 8.20 -10.88 -41.42
CA ALA A 116 9.06 -10.43 -40.34
C ALA A 116 8.24 -9.80 -39.20
N VAL A 117 7.18 -9.05 -39.53
CA VAL A 117 6.20 -8.53 -38.57
C VAL A 117 5.40 -9.67 -37.94
N GLY A 118 4.86 -10.60 -38.73
CA GLY A 118 4.11 -11.77 -38.22
C GLY A 118 4.95 -12.69 -37.35
N GLY A 119 6.20 -12.96 -37.73
CA GLY A 119 7.16 -13.74 -36.93
C GLY A 119 7.58 -13.03 -35.63
N TYR A 120 7.72 -11.70 -35.65
CA TYR A 120 7.96 -10.90 -34.46
C TYR A 120 6.77 -10.94 -33.48
N TRP A 121 5.53 -10.94 -33.98
CA TRP A 121 4.31 -11.07 -33.18
C TRP A 121 4.06 -12.50 -32.66
N LEU A 122 4.58 -13.54 -33.33
CA LEU A 122 4.43 -14.96 -32.95
C LEU A 122 5.54 -15.47 -32.00
N TRP A 123 6.72 -14.86 -32.00
CA TRP A 123 7.87 -15.31 -31.18
C TRP A 123 8.08 -14.51 -29.89
N HIS A 124 7.49 -13.32 -29.76
CA HIS A 124 7.45 -12.62 -28.47
C HIS A 124 6.37 -13.25 -27.58
N PRO A 125 6.71 -13.79 -26.39
CA PRO A 125 5.71 -14.17 -25.41
C PRO A 125 4.90 -12.92 -25.10
N TRP A 126 3.58 -12.98 -25.27
CA TRP A 126 2.65 -11.99 -24.73
C TRP A 126 2.68 -12.04 -23.20
N ARG A 127 3.79 -11.60 -22.59
CA ARG A 127 3.87 -11.25 -21.18
C ARG A 127 4.78 -10.04 -20.99
N LYS A 128 4.09 -8.93 -20.74
CA LYS A 128 4.51 -7.67 -20.11
C LYS A 128 5.26 -6.67 -21.00
N ALA A 129 4.53 -5.63 -21.43
CA ALA A 129 4.96 -4.24 -21.31
C ALA A 129 3.80 -3.28 -21.67
N SER A 130 2.89 -3.07 -20.72
CA SER A 130 2.10 -1.84 -20.63
C SER A 130 2.72 -0.98 -19.53
N THR A 131 3.38 0.12 -19.93
CA THR A 131 3.72 1.25 -19.02
C THR A 131 2.95 2.47 -19.50
N ALA A 132 1.66 2.50 -19.12
CA ALA A 132 0.90 3.71 -18.88
C ALA A 132 1.08 4.11 -17.41
N PHE A 133 0.89 5.39 -17.08
CA PHE A 133 0.73 5.86 -15.71
C PHE A 133 -0.13 4.89 -14.90
N GLN A 134 0.47 4.27 -13.89
CA GLN A 134 -0.21 3.31 -13.03
C GLN A 134 -1.18 4.06 -12.11
N SER A 135 -2.48 3.79 -12.27
CA SER A 135 -3.26 3.45 -11.08
C SER A 135 -2.55 2.26 -10.40
N PRO A 136 -2.42 2.19 -9.07
CA PRO A 136 -1.75 1.07 -8.43
C PRO A 136 -2.59 -0.20 -8.61
N SER A 137 -2.35 -0.96 -9.67
CA SER A 137 -2.74 -2.36 -9.79
C SER A 137 -1.48 -3.19 -9.74
N ALA A 138 -1.25 -3.75 -8.55
CA ALA A 138 -0.41 -4.89 -8.18
C ALA A 138 0.48 -5.53 -9.28
N ALA A 139 1.54 -4.86 -9.71
CA ALA A 139 2.83 -5.50 -9.44
C ALA A 139 3.01 -5.30 -7.95
N MET A 140 2.94 -6.36 -7.14
CA MET A 140 3.33 -6.25 -5.75
C MET A 140 4.70 -5.53 -5.78
N PRO A 141 4.87 -4.37 -5.13
CA PRO A 141 6.20 -3.83 -4.95
C PRO A 141 7.03 -4.99 -4.44
N ALA A 142 8.21 -5.21 -5.02
CA ALA A 142 9.10 -6.25 -4.52
C ALA A 142 9.15 -6.05 -3.01
N ILE A 143 8.54 -6.99 -2.28
CA ILE A 143 8.28 -6.80 -0.87
C ILE A 143 9.66 -6.59 -0.26
N ALA A 144 9.86 -5.44 0.40
CA ALA A 144 11.14 -5.15 1.00
C ALA A 144 11.47 -6.27 1.99
N GLU A 145 12.60 -6.96 1.82
CA GLU A 145 12.96 -8.09 2.69
C GLU A 145 13.08 -7.63 4.16
N LYS A 146 13.41 -6.37 4.39
CA LYS A 146 13.41 -5.69 5.69
C LYS A 146 12.07 -5.01 5.99
N SER A 147 10.99 -5.78 5.90
CA SER A 147 9.64 -5.30 6.25
C SER A 147 8.98 -6.23 7.25
N ILE A 148 8.24 -5.66 8.18
CA ILE A 148 7.66 -6.37 9.31
C ILE A 148 6.25 -5.87 9.62
N ALA A 149 5.35 -6.81 9.88
CA ALA A 149 4.06 -6.55 10.52
C ALA A 149 4.02 -7.27 11.88
N VAL A 150 3.49 -6.61 12.90
CA VAL A 150 3.28 -7.22 14.23
C VAL A 150 1.80 -7.52 14.39
N LEU A 151 1.45 -8.81 14.46
CA LEU A 151 0.08 -9.24 14.69
C LEU A 151 -0.33 -9.00 16.15
N PRO A 152 -1.65 -8.97 16.44
CA PRO A 152 -2.13 -8.89 17.82
C PRO A 152 -1.53 -10.00 18.68
N PHE A 153 -1.04 -9.66 19.87
CA PHE A 153 -0.49 -10.66 20.77
C PHE A 153 -1.59 -11.42 21.50
N GLU A 154 -1.44 -12.73 21.61
CA GLU A 154 -2.37 -13.57 22.36
C GLU A 154 -2.30 -13.27 23.86
N ASN A 155 -3.44 -13.01 24.51
CA ASN A 155 -3.48 -12.86 25.97
C ASN A 155 -3.60 -14.25 26.63
N LEU A 156 -2.52 -14.71 27.25
CA LEU A 156 -2.47 -15.97 28.02
C LEU A 156 -2.65 -15.73 29.53
N SER A 157 -3.04 -14.52 29.94
CA SER A 157 -3.33 -14.19 31.33
C SER A 157 -4.64 -14.85 31.76
N ARG A 158 -4.71 -15.32 33.02
CA ARG A 158 -5.92 -15.95 33.58
C ARG A 158 -7.11 -14.99 33.70
N ASP A 159 -6.82 -13.71 33.87
CA ASP A 159 -7.80 -12.64 34.01
C ASP A 159 -7.98 -11.94 32.65
N PRO A 160 -9.18 -12.05 32.04
CA PRO A 160 -9.52 -11.40 30.78
C PRO A 160 -9.33 -9.88 30.80
N ASP A 161 -9.44 -9.24 31.96
CA ASP A 161 -9.27 -7.79 32.10
C ASP A 161 -7.83 -7.35 31.79
N ASN A 162 -6.86 -8.26 31.72
CA ASN A 162 -5.49 -7.97 31.28
C ASN A 162 -5.30 -7.98 29.76
N ALA A 163 -6.34 -8.15 28.94
CA ALA A 163 -6.21 -8.14 27.48
C ALA A 163 -5.62 -6.82 26.93
N TYR A 164 -5.88 -5.68 27.58
CA TYR A 164 -5.26 -4.40 27.20
C TYR A 164 -3.73 -4.42 27.32
N PHE A 165 -3.19 -5.27 28.20
CA PHE A 165 -1.76 -5.33 28.46
C PHE A 165 -1.03 -5.95 27.26
N ALA A 166 -1.59 -7.01 26.65
CA ALA A 166 -1.08 -7.60 25.42
C ALA A 166 -1.11 -6.58 24.25
N ASP A 167 -2.24 -5.88 24.10
CA ASP A 167 -2.41 -4.80 23.12
C ASP A 167 -1.40 -3.66 23.31
N GLY A 168 -1.14 -3.27 24.56
CA GLY A 168 -0.20 -2.20 24.91
C GLY A 168 1.25 -2.56 24.61
N ILE A 169 1.68 -3.78 24.97
CA ILE A 169 3.03 -4.27 24.67
C ILE A 169 3.25 -4.38 23.15
N GLN A 170 2.24 -4.84 22.40
CA GLN A 170 2.29 -4.87 20.94
C GLN A 170 2.55 -3.46 20.35
N GLU A 171 1.81 -2.46 20.83
CA GLU A 171 1.92 -1.07 20.38
C GLU A 171 3.29 -0.45 20.70
N GLU A 172 3.85 -0.73 21.88
CA GLU A 172 5.18 -0.24 22.25
C GLU A 172 6.29 -0.90 21.43
N ILE A 173 6.19 -2.21 21.14
CA ILE A 173 7.12 -2.89 20.21
C ILE A 173 7.07 -2.23 18.83
N LEU A 174 5.87 -1.98 18.29
CA LEU A 174 5.70 -1.28 17.01
C LEU A 174 6.31 0.12 17.04
N THR A 175 6.09 0.87 18.12
CA THR A 175 6.65 2.22 18.32
C THR A 175 8.18 2.21 18.32
N ARG A 176 8.80 1.19 18.92
CA ARG A 176 10.27 1.03 18.91
C ARG A 176 10.79 0.62 17.54
N LEU A 177 10.12 -0.31 16.86
CA LEU A 177 10.50 -0.72 15.50
C LEU A 177 10.41 0.45 14.51
N ALA A 178 9.40 1.32 14.64
CA ALA A 178 9.22 2.49 13.78
C ALA A 178 10.36 3.54 13.86
N LYS A 179 11.21 3.47 14.89
CA LYS A 179 12.43 4.30 15.04
C LYS A 179 13.57 3.84 14.13
N ILE A 180 13.52 2.62 13.58
CA ILE A 180 14.60 2.02 12.80
C ILE A 180 14.39 2.32 11.32
N ALA A 181 15.20 3.20 10.74
CA ALA A 181 15.04 3.69 9.36
C ALA A 181 15.19 2.59 8.29
N ASP A 182 15.98 1.56 8.59
CA ASP A 182 16.23 0.44 7.67
C ASP A 182 15.09 -0.62 7.69
N LEU A 183 14.04 -0.41 8.49
CA LEU A 183 12.86 -1.27 8.56
C LEU A 183 11.61 -0.57 8.01
N LYS A 184 10.88 -1.26 7.12
CA LYS A 184 9.49 -0.92 6.81
C LYS A 184 8.58 -1.58 7.86
N VAL A 185 7.94 -0.79 8.70
CA VAL A 185 7.06 -1.29 9.77
C VAL A 185 5.61 -1.01 9.40
N ILE A 186 4.76 -2.02 9.46
CA ILE A 186 3.31 -1.86 9.25
C ILE A 186 2.65 -1.45 10.56
N SER A 187 1.83 -0.41 10.49
CA SER A 187 1.08 0.13 11.62
C SER A 187 0.10 -0.88 12.22
N ARG A 188 -0.15 -0.76 13.53
CA ARG A 188 -1.09 -1.60 14.29
C ARG A 188 -2.49 -1.61 13.70
N THR A 189 -2.99 -0.45 13.27
CA THR A 189 -4.31 -0.27 12.64
C THR A 189 -4.54 -1.20 11.45
N SER A 190 -3.49 -1.55 10.71
CA SER A 190 -3.55 -2.52 9.62
C SER A 190 -3.52 -3.98 10.06
N THR A 191 -2.99 -4.29 11.26
CA THR A 191 -2.86 -5.66 11.77
C THR A 191 -3.92 -6.04 12.81
N GLN A 192 -4.54 -5.06 13.47
CA GLN A 192 -5.43 -5.26 14.64
C GLN A 192 -6.68 -6.10 14.36
N ARG A 193 -7.07 -6.27 13.09
CA ARG A 193 -8.25 -7.07 12.69
C ARG A 193 -7.90 -8.53 12.42
N TYR A 194 -6.62 -8.90 12.39
CA TYR A 194 -6.22 -10.30 12.27
C TYR A 194 -6.26 -11.01 13.61
N GLN A 195 -6.32 -12.34 13.55
CA GLN A 195 -6.13 -13.18 14.72
C GLN A 195 -4.66 -13.13 15.17
N SER A 196 -4.41 -13.48 16.42
CA SER A 196 -3.04 -13.54 16.97
C SER A 196 -2.20 -14.66 16.37
N LYS A 197 -2.84 -15.75 15.91
CA LYS A 197 -2.22 -16.90 15.23
C LYS A 197 -3.07 -17.36 14.05
N PRO A 198 -3.07 -16.60 12.94
CA PRO A 198 -3.89 -16.91 11.78
C PRO A 198 -3.24 -18.03 10.93
N GLY A 199 -4.05 -18.96 10.40
CA GLY A 199 -3.56 -20.05 9.55
C GLY A 199 -3.07 -19.64 8.15
N ASN A 200 -3.13 -18.35 7.79
CA ASN A 200 -2.90 -17.85 6.43
C ASN A 200 -1.88 -16.68 6.37
N LEU A 201 -0.73 -16.83 7.05
CA LEU A 201 0.31 -15.79 7.13
C LEU A 201 0.79 -15.25 5.78
N ALA A 202 0.94 -16.10 4.77
CA ALA A 202 1.36 -15.68 3.43
C ALA A 202 0.37 -14.70 2.78
N GLU A 203 -0.93 -14.91 2.97
CA GLU A 203 -1.97 -14.02 2.43
C GLU A 203 -2.02 -12.71 3.22
N ILE A 204 -1.88 -12.77 4.55
CA ILE A 204 -1.79 -11.58 5.41
C ILE A 204 -0.59 -10.72 5.02
N ALA A 205 0.58 -11.34 4.85
CA ALA A 205 1.80 -10.65 4.43
C ALA A 205 1.66 -10.00 3.06
N LYS A 206 0.98 -10.66 2.13
CA LYS A 206 0.65 -10.11 0.81
C LYS A 206 -0.28 -8.89 0.91
N GLN A 207 -1.33 -8.98 1.72
CA GLN A 207 -2.28 -7.87 1.94
C GLN A 207 -1.62 -6.66 2.61
N LEU A 208 -0.67 -6.91 3.53
CA LEU A 208 0.09 -5.87 4.23
C LEU A 208 1.32 -5.39 3.45
N GLY A 209 1.74 -6.13 2.42
CA GLY A 209 2.95 -5.84 1.65
C GLY A 209 4.23 -5.93 2.48
N VAL A 210 4.36 -7.01 3.28
CA VAL A 210 5.54 -7.31 4.13
C VAL A 210 6.12 -8.69 3.88
N ALA A 211 7.41 -8.87 4.21
CA ALA A 211 8.12 -10.13 4.05
C ALA A 211 8.08 -10.96 5.34
N ASN A 212 8.02 -10.28 6.49
CA ASN A 212 8.12 -10.92 7.79
C ASN A 212 6.93 -10.53 8.67
N ILE A 213 6.49 -11.48 9.50
CA ILE A 213 5.43 -11.30 10.48
C ILE A 213 5.98 -11.64 11.87
N LEU A 214 5.68 -10.78 12.84
CA LEU A 214 5.92 -11.05 14.26
C LEU A 214 4.61 -11.50 14.90
N GLU A 215 4.63 -12.72 15.43
CA GLU A 215 3.59 -13.26 16.30
C GLU A 215 4.08 -13.26 17.74
N GLY A 216 3.14 -13.26 18.70
CA GLY A 216 3.51 -13.31 20.10
C GLY A 216 2.35 -13.57 21.03
N SER A 217 2.70 -13.79 22.29
CA SER A 217 1.75 -13.96 23.39
C SER A 217 2.26 -13.26 24.64
N VAL A 218 1.34 -12.68 25.42
CA VAL A 218 1.66 -12.06 26.71
C VAL A 218 0.85 -12.73 27.80
N GLN A 219 1.53 -13.09 28.88
CA GLN A 219 0.92 -13.57 30.10
C GLN A 219 1.33 -12.68 31.25
N LYS A 220 0.36 -12.05 31.91
CA LYS A 220 0.55 -11.28 33.14
C LYS A 220 -0.08 -12.05 34.30
N ALA A 221 0.73 -12.33 35.32
CA ALA A 221 0.30 -12.99 36.55
C ALA A 221 0.91 -12.25 37.75
N ALA A 222 0.06 -11.49 38.46
CA ALA A 222 0.48 -10.62 39.56
C ALA A 222 1.63 -9.68 39.16
N ASP A 223 2.83 -9.90 39.69
CA ASP A 223 4.04 -9.11 39.43
C ASP A 223 4.94 -9.71 38.35
N GLN A 224 4.56 -10.83 37.73
CA GLN A 224 5.33 -11.47 36.65
C GLN A 224 4.66 -11.28 35.28
N VAL A 225 5.50 -11.06 34.29
CA VAL A 225 5.11 -10.94 32.89
C VAL A 225 6.00 -11.86 32.05
N ARG A 226 5.35 -12.72 31.26
CA ARG A 226 5.97 -13.54 30.22
C ARG A 226 5.56 -13.01 28.85
N VAL A 227 6.54 -12.69 28.02
CA VAL A 227 6.33 -12.30 26.62
C VAL A 227 7.03 -13.32 25.72
N ASN A 228 6.27 -13.98 24.86
CA ASN A 228 6.80 -14.84 23.80
C ASN A 228 6.68 -14.12 22.47
N VAL A 229 7.74 -14.15 21.67
CA VAL A 229 7.73 -13.57 20.33
C VAL A 229 8.40 -14.49 19.33
N GLN A 230 7.85 -14.51 18.11
CA GLN A 230 8.35 -15.32 17.01
C GLN A 230 8.29 -14.51 15.72
N LEU A 231 9.43 -14.40 15.04
CA LEU A 231 9.57 -13.75 13.75
C LEU A 231 9.56 -14.81 12.65
N VAL A 232 8.59 -14.73 11.74
CA VAL A 232 8.36 -15.68 10.66
C VAL A 232 8.55 -14.99 9.32
N ASN A 233 9.22 -15.67 8.38
CA ASN A 233 9.23 -15.22 6.98
C ASN A 233 7.96 -15.72 6.29
N ALA A 234 7.02 -14.83 6.02
CA ALA A 234 5.70 -15.18 5.52
C ALA A 234 5.68 -15.66 4.05
N ARG A 235 6.81 -15.63 3.34
CA ARG A 235 6.93 -16.15 1.96
C ARG A 235 7.41 -17.59 1.90
N THR A 236 8.15 -18.03 2.91
CA THR A 236 8.83 -19.33 2.89
C THR A 236 8.47 -20.24 4.06
N ASP A 237 7.76 -19.71 5.06
CA ASP A 237 7.35 -20.32 6.34
C ASP A 237 8.43 -20.74 7.37
N PRO A 238 9.77 -20.53 7.24
CA PRO A 238 10.68 -20.78 8.34
C PRO A 238 10.58 -19.69 9.42
N HIS A 239 10.71 -20.11 10.68
CA HIS A 239 11.00 -19.21 11.79
C HIS A 239 12.40 -18.62 11.60
N LEU A 240 12.50 -17.29 11.59
CA LEU A 240 13.78 -16.58 11.50
C LEU A 240 14.40 -16.40 12.89
N TRP A 241 13.56 -16.18 13.89
CA TRP A 241 13.97 -15.91 15.27
C TRP A 241 12.80 -16.13 16.22
N ALA A 242 13.06 -16.63 17.43
CA ALA A 242 12.07 -16.76 18.49
C ALA A 242 12.74 -16.59 19.86
N GLU A 243 12.07 -15.90 20.79
CA GLU A 243 12.57 -15.72 22.15
C GLU A 243 11.43 -15.58 23.18
N THR A 244 11.72 -15.97 24.41
CA THR A 244 10.83 -15.85 25.57
C THR A 244 11.48 -14.96 26.62
N TYR A 245 10.72 -13.98 27.12
CA TYR A 245 11.14 -13.02 28.13
C TYR A 245 10.29 -13.20 29.38
N ASP A 246 10.90 -13.74 30.43
CA ASP A 246 10.33 -13.80 31.77
C ASP A 246 10.90 -12.66 32.62
N ARG A 247 10.04 -11.74 33.04
CA ARG A 247 10.43 -10.55 33.82
C ARG A 247 9.42 -10.25 34.91
N LYS A 248 9.89 -9.53 35.94
CA LYS A 248 8.98 -8.83 36.84
C LYS A 248 8.39 -7.62 36.13
N LEU A 249 7.20 -7.18 36.54
CA LEU A 249 6.53 -6.00 35.98
C LEU A 249 7.39 -4.73 36.11
N THR A 250 8.24 -4.65 37.13
CA THR A 250 9.21 -3.55 37.30
C THR A 250 10.35 -3.56 36.28
N ASP A 251 10.61 -4.70 35.64
CA ASP A 251 11.70 -4.89 34.69
C ASP A 251 11.20 -4.99 33.23
N ILE A 252 9.87 -4.94 33.02
CA ILE A 252 9.25 -5.12 31.69
C ILE A 252 9.61 -4.01 30.70
N PHE A 253 9.94 -2.80 31.19
CA PHE A 253 10.19 -1.61 30.37
C PHE A 253 11.38 -1.76 29.40
N GLY A 254 12.27 -2.74 29.62
CA GLY A 254 13.41 -3.03 28.74
C GLY A 254 13.12 -4.10 27.68
N VAL A 255 12.10 -4.94 27.88
CA VAL A 255 11.83 -6.12 27.04
C VAL A 255 11.50 -5.71 25.61
N GLU A 256 10.72 -4.66 25.42
CA GLU A 256 10.37 -4.14 24.10
C GLU A 256 11.61 -3.66 23.31
N SER A 257 12.59 -3.07 24.00
CA SER A 257 13.86 -2.65 23.39
C SER A 257 14.73 -3.84 23.02
N GLU A 258 14.75 -4.88 23.87
CA GLU A 258 15.43 -6.15 23.59
C GLU A 258 14.81 -6.81 22.35
N ILE A 259 13.48 -6.91 22.31
CA ILE A 259 12.72 -7.44 21.17
C ILE A 259 13.02 -6.66 19.89
N ALA A 260 12.95 -5.32 19.91
CA ALA A 260 13.21 -4.50 18.74
C ALA A 260 14.65 -4.66 18.21
N LYS A 261 15.64 -4.78 19.10
CA LYS A 261 17.04 -5.05 18.73
C LYS A 261 17.23 -6.47 18.19
N GLY A 262 16.57 -7.47 18.79
CA GLY A 262 16.61 -8.86 18.33
C GLY A 262 16.03 -9.01 16.92
N ILE A 263 14.91 -8.35 16.65
CA ILE A 263 14.28 -8.28 15.32
C ILE A 263 15.22 -7.58 14.32
N ALA A 264 15.77 -6.41 14.69
CA ALA A 264 16.69 -5.68 13.82
C ALA A 264 17.92 -6.52 13.44
N ALA A 265 18.52 -7.22 14.40
CA ALA A 265 19.64 -8.12 14.16
C ALA A 265 19.25 -9.30 13.25
N SER A 266 18.10 -9.93 13.50
CA SER A 266 17.61 -11.08 12.73
C SER A 266 17.30 -10.72 11.28
N LEU A 267 16.75 -9.52 11.05
CA LEU A 267 16.49 -8.98 9.71
C LEU A 267 17.70 -8.28 9.08
N GLN A 268 18.86 -8.28 9.77
CA GLN A 268 20.08 -7.60 9.35
C GLN A 268 19.84 -6.11 9.03
N ALA A 269 18.94 -5.47 9.77
CA ALA A 269 18.66 -4.05 9.71
C ALA A 269 19.79 -3.28 10.38
N LYS A 270 20.27 -2.23 9.71
CA LYS A 270 21.35 -1.38 10.23
C LYS A 270 20.77 -0.45 11.30
N LEU A 271 21.31 -0.56 12.51
CA LEU A 271 21.07 0.39 13.59
C LEU A 271 22.19 1.42 13.62
N THR A 272 21.82 2.69 13.58
CA THR A 272 22.72 3.81 13.86
C THR A 272 22.86 4.01 15.37
N GLY A 273 23.97 4.59 15.83
CA GLY A 273 24.16 4.87 17.26
C GLY A 273 23.06 5.77 17.86
N ARG A 274 22.43 6.62 17.05
CA ARG A 274 21.26 7.41 17.46
C ARG A 274 20.03 6.55 17.70
N GLU A 275 19.74 5.60 16.80
CA GLU A 275 18.61 4.68 16.94
C GLU A 275 18.81 3.77 18.15
N GLU A 276 20.03 3.28 18.40
CA GLU A 276 20.35 2.49 19.58
C GLU A 276 20.08 3.24 20.89
N GLN A 277 20.47 4.53 20.96
CA GLN A 277 20.19 5.39 22.10
C GLN A 277 18.68 5.63 22.26
N ALA A 278 17.97 5.88 21.16
CA ALA A 278 16.52 6.10 21.18
C ALA A 278 15.75 4.86 21.64
N LEU A 279 16.24 3.66 21.31
CA LEU A 279 15.68 2.39 21.78
C LEU A 279 15.96 2.13 23.26
N ALA A 280 17.04 2.68 23.84
CA ALA A 280 17.42 2.46 25.23
C ALA A 280 16.61 3.29 26.24
N VAL A 281 15.83 4.28 25.79
CA VAL A 281 15.04 5.14 26.66
C VAL A 281 13.90 4.34 27.30
N LYS A 282 13.85 4.36 28.64
CA LYS A 282 12.74 3.83 29.43
C LYS A 282 11.65 4.90 29.58
N PRO A 283 10.36 4.59 29.33
CA PRO A 283 9.29 5.59 29.41
C PRO A 283 9.01 6.09 30.84
N THR A 284 9.06 5.18 31.83
CA THR A 284 8.86 5.47 33.27
C THR A 284 9.59 4.40 34.11
N ASN A 285 9.73 4.64 35.41
CA ASN A 285 10.16 3.65 36.41
C ASN A 285 9.02 3.25 37.37
N ASN A 286 7.79 3.73 37.14
CA ASN A 286 6.61 3.46 37.97
C ASN A 286 5.69 2.45 37.23
N PRO A 287 5.56 1.20 37.73
CA PRO A 287 4.78 0.17 37.05
C PRO A 287 3.28 0.46 37.04
N GLU A 288 2.72 1.10 38.07
CA GLU A 288 1.31 1.48 38.11
C GLU A 288 1.01 2.60 37.10
N ALA A 289 1.91 3.57 36.96
CA ALA A 289 1.79 4.64 35.97
C ALA A 289 1.85 4.07 34.54
N TYR A 290 2.73 3.10 34.32
CA TYR A 290 2.84 2.42 33.05
C TYR A 290 1.62 1.56 32.72
N ASP A 291 1.06 0.85 33.70
CA ASP A 291 -0.20 0.12 33.51
C ASP A 291 -1.34 1.03 33.04
N ALA A 292 -1.50 2.19 33.69
CA ALA A 292 -2.48 3.20 33.29
C ALA A 292 -2.20 3.74 31.88
N TYR A 293 -0.93 3.94 31.52
CA TYR A 293 -0.53 4.33 30.17
C TYR A 293 -0.89 3.26 29.11
N LEU A 294 -0.62 1.98 29.37
CA LEU A 294 -0.99 0.89 28.45
C LEU A 294 -2.51 0.77 28.27
N ARG A 295 -3.31 1.02 29.33
CA ARG A 295 -4.77 1.13 29.20
C ARG A 295 -5.18 2.27 28.27
N GLY A 296 -4.52 3.43 28.42
CA GLY A 296 -4.72 4.57 27.53
C GLY A 296 -4.44 4.21 26.06
N LEU A 297 -3.32 3.53 25.77
CA LEU A 297 -2.99 3.04 24.41
C LEU A 297 -4.03 2.06 23.87
N ALA A 298 -4.52 1.14 24.68
CA ALA A 298 -5.53 0.18 24.26
C ALA A 298 -6.86 0.87 23.93
N PHE A 299 -7.29 1.85 24.73
CA PHE A 299 -8.47 2.65 24.41
C PHE A 299 -8.26 3.55 23.18
N GLU A 300 -7.09 4.19 23.05
CA GLU A 300 -6.73 5.01 21.89
C GLU A 300 -6.85 4.20 20.59
N ALA A 301 -6.30 2.97 20.55
CA ALA A 301 -6.36 2.13 19.35
C ALA A 301 -7.75 1.55 19.05
N ARG A 302 -8.58 1.34 20.07
CA ARG A 302 -9.96 0.88 19.92
C ARG A 302 -10.95 2.02 19.71
N SER A 303 -10.47 3.27 19.69
CA SER A 303 -11.33 4.43 19.88
C SER A 303 -12.38 4.62 18.79
N GLY A 304 -12.11 4.26 17.53
CA GLY A 304 -13.12 4.08 16.47
C GLY A 304 -14.28 5.08 16.48
N TYR A 305 -14.00 6.37 16.74
CA TYR A 305 -14.96 7.47 16.89
C TYR A 305 -15.94 7.40 18.09
N SER A 306 -15.78 6.47 19.03
CA SER A 306 -16.53 6.43 20.28
C SER A 306 -16.07 7.51 21.26
N ASN A 307 -16.96 8.47 21.54
CA ASN A 307 -16.75 9.49 22.57
C ASN A 307 -16.46 8.89 23.96
N ASP A 308 -17.01 7.71 24.27
CA ASP A 308 -16.74 6.99 25.52
C ASP A 308 -15.31 6.44 25.56
N ALA A 309 -14.86 5.80 24.48
CA ALA A 309 -13.49 5.27 24.40
C ALA A 309 -12.47 6.42 24.47
N LEU A 310 -12.73 7.52 23.77
CA LEU A 310 -11.93 8.73 23.80
C LEU A 310 -11.85 9.36 25.21
N ARG A 311 -12.93 9.35 26.00
CA ARG A 311 -12.91 9.79 27.41
C ARG A 311 -12.06 8.87 28.26
N LYS A 312 -12.22 7.55 28.12
CA LYS A 312 -11.40 6.55 28.82
C LYS A 312 -9.90 6.67 28.49
N THR A 313 -9.54 7.07 27.27
CA THR A 313 -8.16 7.41 26.90
C THR A 313 -7.62 8.56 27.74
N ILE A 314 -8.36 9.66 27.85
CA ILE A 314 -7.97 10.81 28.69
C ILE A 314 -7.83 10.38 30.15
N ASP A 315 -8.85 9.72 30.71
CA ASP A 315 -8.86 9.30 32.13
C ASP A 315 -7.64 8.41 32.46
N SER A 316 -7.28 7.51 31.54
CA SER A 316 -6.13 6.62 31.69
C SER A 316 -4.79 7.36 31.67
N TYR A 317 -4.62 8.33 30.76
CA TYR A 317 -3.39 9.15 30.73
C TYR A 317 -3.30 10.14 31.88
N GLU A 318 -4.42 10.74 32.30
CA GLU A 318 -4.48 11.55 33.52
C GLU A 318 -4.05 10.72 34.73
N ARG A 319 -4.52 9.47 34.84
CA ARG A 319 -4.10 8.57 35.92
C ARG A 319 -2.61 8.26 35.86
N ALA A 320 -2.06 8.03 34.66
CA ALA A 320 -0.63 7.76 34.49
C ALA A 320 0.24 8.93 34.98
N VAL A 321 -0.09 10.17 34.60
CA VAL A 321 0.68 11.36 35.00
C VAL A 321 0.47 11.77 36.46
N GLN A 322 -0.65 11.39 37.06
CA GLN A 322 -0.87 11.53 38.51
C GLN A 322 0.00 10.56 39.32
N LEU A 323 0.22 9.35 38.80
CA LEU A 323 1.06 8.33 39.42
C LEU A 323 2.56 8.62 39.23
N ASP A 324 2.95 9.12 38.07
CA ASP A 324 4.31 9.57 37.77
C ASP A 324 4.30 10.88 36.98
N SER A 325 4.55 11.99 37.67
CA SER A 325 4.59 13.31 37.07
C SER A 325 5.77 13.53 36.11
N ASN A 326 6.78 12.65 36.14
CA ASN A 326 7.93 12.67 35.23
C ASN A 326 7.71 11.84 33.95
N PHE A 327 6.53 11.23 33.78
CA PHE A 327 6.22 10.39 32.64
C PHE A 327 5.91 11.21 31.37
N ALA A 328 6.97 11.68 30.70
CA ALA A 328 6.87 12.62 29.58
C ALA A 328 5.95 12.16 28.43
N VAL A 329 6.01 10.87 28.06
CA VAL A 329 5.20 10.31 26.97
C VAL A 329 3.71 10.33 27.32
N ALA A 330 3.33 10.06 28.58
CA ALA A 330 1.95 10.13 29.03
C ALA A 330 1.42 11.58 28.97
N TRP A 331 2.24 12.57 29.37
CA TRP A 331 1.90 13.99 29.19
C TRP A 331 1.70 14.38 27.71
N ALA A 332 2.56 13.90 26.83
CA ALA A 332 2.47 14.17 25.40
C ALA A 332 1.18 13.58 24.79
N ARG A 333 0.84 12.33 25.12
CA ARG A 333 -0.41 11.69 24.65
C ARG A 333 -1.66 12.33 25.27
N LEU A 334 -1.62 12.74 26.53
CA LEU A 334 -2.71 13.48 27.16
C LEU A 334 -2.99 14.82 26.44
N SER A 335 -1.93 15.55 26.06
CA SER A 335 -2.07 16.77 25.26
C SER A 335 -2.75 16.51 23.92
N ARG A 336 -2.30 15.46 23.21
CA ARG A 336 -2.87 15.05 21.91
C ARG A 336 -4.35 14.68 22.04
N ALA A 337 -4.71 13.90 23.06
CA ALA A 337 -6.10 13.51 23.31
C ALA A 337 -7.00 14.73 23.53
N HIS A 338 -6.58 15.71 24.34
CA HIS A 338 -7.35 16.94 24.51
C HIS A 338 -7.42 17.81 23.24
N ALA A 339 -6.33 17.91 22.47
CA ALA A 339 -6.31 18.63 21.21
C ALA A 339 -7.28 18.01 20.18
N TYR A 340 -7.35 16.68 20.13
CA TYR A 340 -8.29 15.95 19.30
C TYR A 340 -9.74 16.27 19.67
N PHE A 341 -10.09 16.22 20.97
CA PHE A 341 -11.44 16.55 21.46
C PHE A 341 -11.90 17.95 21.03
N TYR A 342 -10.99 18.92 21.10
CA TYR A 342 -11.28 20.30 20.72
C TYR A 342 -11.52 20.43 19.21
N PHE A 343 -10.62 19.88 18.39
CA PHE A 343 -10.70 20.03 16.93
C PHE A 343 -11.89 19.32 16.30
N HIS A 344 -12.27 18.16 16.83
CA HIS A 344 -13.41 17.37 16.36
C HIS A 344 -14.75 17.80 17.00
N ASN A 345 -14.80 18.94 17.70
CA ASN A 345 -16.01 19.45 18.38
C ASN A 345 -16.65 18.47 19.39
N VAL A 346 -15.91 17.47 19.90
CA VAL A 346 -16.39 16.57 20.97
C VAL A 346 -16.52 17.35 22.28
N ASP A 347 -15.56 18.24 22.55
CA ASP A 347 -15.66 19.28 23.56
C ASP A 347 -15.00 20.57 23.07
N PRO A 348 -15.77 21.47 22.43
CA PRO A 348 -15.26 22.73 21.88
C PRO A 348 -15.14 23.86 22.92
N THR A 349 -15.21 23.55 24.23
CA THR A 349 -15.10 24.59 25.27
C THR A 349 -13.74 25.28 25.24
N ALA A 350 -13.74 26.59 25.54
CA ALA A 350 -12.52 27.39 25.58
C ALA A 350 -11.46 26.87 26.59
N ALA A 351 -11.88 26.10 27.59
CA ALA A 351 -10.97 25.49 28.56
C ALA A 351 -10.15 24.31 27.99
N ARG A 352 -10.66 23.62 26.96
CA ARG A 352 -10.04 22.40 26.42
C ARG A 352 -8.65 22.68 25.81
N PRO A 353 -8.43 23.75 25.01
CA PRO A 353 -7.10 24.21 24.59
C PRO A 353 -6.10 24.41 25.74
N ASP A 354 -6.50 25.03 26.84
CA ASP A 354 -5.60 25.31 27.97
C ASP A 354 -5.15 24.05 28.70
N VAL A 355 -6.01 23.03 28.79
CA VAL A 355 -5.63 21.73 29.34
C VAL A 355 -4.63 21.03 28.40
N ALA A 356 -4.89 21.02 27.10
CA ALA A 356 -3.98 20.46 26.10
C ALA A 356 -2.60 21.14 26.15
N LYS A 357 -2.58 22.47 26.28
CA LYS A 357 -1.36 23.27 26.40
C LYS A 357 -0.55 22.93 27.64
N ARG A 358 -1.18 22.87 28.82
CA ARG A 358 -0.48 22.53 30.08
C ARG A 358 0.15 21.14 30.03
N ALA A 359 -0.55 20.16 29.45
CA ALA A 359 0.00 18.82 29.25
C ALA A 359 1.21 18.84 28.30
N LEU A 360 1.15 19.60 27.20
CA LEU A 360 2.27 19.78 26.27
C LEU A 360 3.48 20.44 26.96
N GLU A 361 3.26 21.50 27.73
CA GLU A 361 4.33 22.20 28.45
C GLU A 361 5.05 21.28 29.45
N ASN A 362 4.32 20.37 30.12
CA ASN A 362 4.94 19.37 30.99
C ASN A 362 5.77 18.35 30.20
N ALA A 363 5.26 17.84 29.08
CA ALA A 363 6.02 16.96 28.19
C ALA A 363 7.31 17.64 27.68
N GLN A 364 7.22 18.92 27.29
CA GLN A 364 8.37 19.71 26.84
C GLN A 364 9.40 19.99 27.93
N LYS A 365 8.96 20.24 29.18
CA LYS A 365 9.89 20.39 30.32
C LYS A 365 10.68 19.12 30.59
N LEU A 366 10.04 17.96 30.42
CA LEU A 366 10.66 16.66 30.73
C LEU A 366 11.52 16.14 29.58
N GLN A 367 11.00 16.15 28.34
CA GLN A 367 11.66 15.62 27.15
C GLN A 367 11.31 16.47 25.92
N PRO A 368 11.95 17.63 25.70
CA PRO A 368 11.58 18.59 24.65
C PRO A 368 11.80 18.06 23.22
N ASN A 369 12.76 17.16 23.05
CA ASN A 369 13.19 16.65 21.74
C ASN A 369 12.77 15.19 21.50
N SER A 370 11.93 14.60 22.36
CA SER A 370 11.40 13.26 22.10
C SER A 370 10.40 13.30 20.94
N PRO A 371 10.31 12.22 20.13
CA PRO A 371 9.34 12.14 19.05
C PRO A 371 7.90 12.39 19.51
N GLU A 372 7.55 11.86 20.68
CA GLU A 372 6.20 11.91 21.24
C GLU A 372 5.84 13.35 21.66
N THR A 373 6.77 14.09 22.27
CA THR A 373 6.57 15.51 22.61
C THR A 373 6.48 16.38 21.35
N LEU A 374 7.29 16.11 20.33
CA LEU A 374 7.24 16.84 19.06
C LEU A 374 5.96 16.54 18.27
N LEU A 375 5.43 15.31 18.33
CA LEU A 375 4.10 14.98 17.82
C LEU A 375 3.02 15.78 18.55
N ALA A 376 3.06 15.81 19.89
CA ALA A 376 2.11 16.59 20.68
C ALA A 376 2.16 18.09 20.34
N LEU A 377 3.36 18.65 20.15
CA LEU A 377 3.53 20.01 19.68
C LEU A 377 2.90 20.24 18.30
N GLY A 378 3.19 19.36 17.33
CA GLY A 378 2.66 19.45 15.98
C GLY A 378 1.14 19.36 15.94
N TYR A 379 0.54 18.43 16.70
CA TYR A 379 -0.92 18.34 16.80
C TYR A 379 -1.54 19.50 17.55
N TYR A 380 -0.92 20.02 18.61
CA TYR A 380 -1.42 21.23 19.27
C TYR A 380 -1.40 22.44 18.31
N GLN A 381 -0.32 22.62 17.55
CA GLN A 381 -0.22 23.65 16.52
C GLN A 381 -1.25 23.45 15.40
N TYR A 382 -1.49 22.22 14.97
CA TYR A 382 -2.46 21.91 13.91
C TYR A 382 -3.92 22.04 14.37
N TRP A 383 -4.29 21.34 15.43
CA TRP A 383 -5.68 21.16 15.88
C TRP A 383 -6.18 22.29 16.77
N VAL A 384 -5.32 22.86 17.61
CA VAL A 384 -5.71 23.94 18.53
C VAL A 384 -5.43 25.30 17.91
N LEU A 385 -4.18 25.58 17.54
CA LEU A 385 -3.79 26.90 17.03
C LEU A 385 -4.16 27.12 15.57
N ARG A 386 -4.30 26.02 14.80
CA ARG A 386 -4.42 26.05 13.33
C ARG A 386 -3.29 26.83 12.67
N ASP A 387 -2.09 26.68 13.22
CA ASP A 387 -0.84 27.17 12.63
C ASP A 387 -0.20 26.02 11.85
N TYR A 388 -0.58 25.95 10.57
CA TYR A 388 -0.21 24.86 9.68
C TYR A 388 1.29 24.87 9.35
N ALA A 389 1.91 26.04 9.23
CA ALA A 389 3.34 26.16 8.95
C ALA A 389 4.19 25.66 10.12
N LEU A 390 3.83 26.03 11.36
CA LEU A 390 4.51 25.50 12.55
C LEU A 390 4.28 23.99 12.70
N ALA A 391 3.04 23.52 12.50
CA ALA A 391 2.72 22.10 12.57
C ALA A 391 3.51 21.28 11.53
N LYS A 392 3.58 21.74 10.27
CA LYS A 392 4.39 21.10 9.20
C LYS A 392 5.86 21.00 9.61
N THR A 393 6.39 22.05 10.24
CA THR A 393 7.77 22.06 10.75
C THR A 393 7.97 21.03 11.86
N ALA A 394 7.07 20.97 12.85
CA ALA A 394 7.14 20.01 13.94
C ALA A 394 7.05 18.56 13.42
N PHE A 395 6.07 18.25 12.56
CA PHE A 395 5.94 16.93 11.95
C PHE A 395 7.13 16.56 11.05
N GLY A 396 7.71 17.52 10.33
CA GLY A 396 8.92 17.32 9.55
C GLY A 396 10.15 16.96 10.39
N LEU A 397 10.23 17.44 11.64
CA LEU A 397 11.26 16.99 12.59
C LEU A 397 11.00 15.56 13.05
N VAL A 398 9.74 15.21 13.37
CA VAL A 398 9.35 13.86 13.77
C VAL A 398 9.60 12.84 12.66
N SER A 399 9.39 13.19 11.39
CA SER A 399 9.62 12.29 10.24
C SER A 399 11.06 11.75 10.20
N LYS A 400 12.02 12.53 10.69
CA LYS A 400 13.43 12.11 10.80
C LYS A 400 13.71 11.20 11.99
N LEU A 401 12.80 11.15 12.97
CA LEU A 401 12.92 10.38 14.21
C LEU A 401 12.11 9.07 14.17
N LEU A 402 10.97 9.09 13.46
CA LEU A 402 10.04 7.96 13.30
C LEU A 402 9.80 7.67 11.81
N PRO A 403 10.84 7.27 11.05
CA PRO A 403 10.71 7.02 9.62
C PRO A 403 9.73 5.90 9.27
N GLY A 404 9.48 4.96 10.20
CA GLY A 404 8.54 3.86 10.02
C GLY A 404 7.11 4.12 10.53
N SER A 405 6.81 5.33 11.02
CA SER A 405 5.46 5.66 11.51
C SER A 405 4.58 6.19 10.38
N SER A 406 3.40 5.59 10.20
CA SER A 406 2.37 6.07 9.27
C SER A 406 1.68 7.36 9.73
N GLU A 407 1.75 7.65 11.03
CA GLU A 407 1.11 8.82 11.64
C GLU A 407 1.70 10.13 11.12
N VAL A 408 3.02 10.18 10.93
CA VAL A 408 3.72 11.40 10.48
C VAL A 408 3.34 11.80 9.06
N PRO A 409 3.43 10.93 8.03
CA PRO A 409 2.96 11.28 6.70
C PRO A 409 1.44 11.54 6.67
N ASN A 410 0.61 10.86 7.48
CA ASN A 410 -0.81 11.21 7.62
C ASN A 410 -0.99 12.68 8.07
N ALA A 411 -0.32 13.08 9.16
CA ALA A 411 -0.39 14.45 9.67
C ALA A 411 0.15 15.49 8.67
N LEU A 412 1.28 15.21 8.01
CA LEU A 412 1.84 16.07 6.96
C LEU A 412 0.90 16.18 5.75
N GLY A 413 0.27 15.08 5.33
CA GLY A 413 -0.73 15.05 4.28
C GLY A 413 -1.93 15.93 4.62
N ALA A 414 -2.42 15.87 5.85
CA ALA A 414 -3.53 16.69 6.33
C ALA A 414 -3.18 18.18 6.40
N VAL A 415 -1.99 18.54 6.90
CA VAL A 415 -1.55 19.94 7.04
C VAL A 415 -1.27 20.56 5.67
N THR A 416 -0.54 19.88 4.78
CA THR A 416 -0.26 20.37 3.42
C THR A 416 -1.53 20.55 2.60
N ARG A 417 -2.54 19.68 2.78
CA ARG A 417 -3.88 19.85 2.22
C ARG A 417 -4.53 21.17 2.64
N ARG A 418 -4.44 21.51 3.93
CA ARG A 418 -5.01 22.74 4.52
C ARG A 418 -4.28 23.99 4.01
N GLU A 419 -2.99 23.90 3.74
CA GLU A 419 -2.21 24.96 3.09
C GLU A 419 -2.47 25.10 1.57
N GLY A 420 -3.12 24.11 0.96
CA GLY A 420 -3.36 24.06 -0.49
C GLY A 420 -2.20 23.47 -1.30
N HIS A 421 -1.21 22.85 -0.65
CA HIS A 421 -0.13 22.10 -1.28
C HIS A 421 -0.61 20.69 -1.66
N TRP A 422 -1.52 20.61 -2.63
CA TRP A 422 -2.27 19.38 -2.96
C TRP A 422 -1.39 18.21 -3.42
N ASP A 423 -0.38 18.47 -4.25
CA ASP A 423 0.52 17.42 -4.75
C ASP A 423 1.37 16.82 -3.61
N GLU A 424 1.90 17.68 -2.72
CA GLU A 424 2.59 17.22 -1.51
C GLU A 424 1.64 16.40 -0.62
N SER A 425 0.40 16.86 -0.45
CA SER A 425 -0.60 16.16 0.34
C SER A 425 -0.86 14.74 -0.17
N VAL A 426 -1.09 14.59 -1.47
CA VAL A 426 -1.28 13.28 -2.12
C VAL A 426 -0.05 12.39 -1.91
N ALA A 427 1.16 12.91 -2.11
CA ALA A 427 2.39 12.14 -1.90
C ALA A 427 2.53 11.64 -0.45
N TYR A 428 2.19 12.47 0.53
CA TYR A 428 2.18 12.06 1.94
C TYR A 428 1.08 11.04 2.25
N TRP A 429 -0.11 11.17 1.66
CA TRP A 429 -1.16 10.15 1.79
C TRP A 429 -0.73 8.79 1.25
N GLU A 430 -0.06 8.76 0.10
CA GLU A 430 0.47 7.52 -0.47
C GLU A 430 1.56 6.90 0.40
N GLN A 431 2.45 7.72 0.98
CA GLN A 431 3.45 7.24 1.95
C GLN A 431 2.81 6.64 3.19
N ALA A 432 1.80 7.30 3.75
CA ALA A 432 1.06 6.79 4.89
C ALA A 432 0.37 5.46 4.56
N LEU A 433 -0.28 5.36 3.39
CA LEU A 433 -0.95 4.14 2.92
C LEU A 433 0.01 2.99 2.63
N ALA A 434 1.29 3.26 2.36
CA ALA A 434 2.31 2.23 2.21
C ALA A 434 2.74 1.61 3.56
N LEU A 435 2.63 2.37 4.65
CA LEU A 435 2.93 1.96 6.03
C LEU A 435 1.68 1.45 6.78
N ASP A 436 0.49 1.84 6.32
CA ASP A 436 -0.77 1.49 6.97
C ASP A 436 -1.89 1.21 5.94
N PRO A 437 -1.72 0.15 5.11
CA PRO A 437 -2.54 -0.11 3.93
C PRO A 437 -4.00 -0.49 4.20
N ARG A 438 -4.33 -0.88 5.45
CA ARG A 438 -5.66 -1.31 5.89
C ARG A 438 -6.28 -0.39 6.94
N ASN A 439 -5.76 0.83 7.11
CA ASN A 439 -6.39 1.84 7.93
C ASN A 439 -7.51 2.55 7.15
N VAL A 440 -8.75 2.31 7.59
CA VAL A 440 -9.96 2.86 6.96
C VAL A 440 -9.98 4.37 7.02
N ASP A 441 -9.66 4.99 8.16
CA ASP A 441 -9.64 6.44 8.31
C ASP A 441 -8.65 7.09 7.33
N LEU A 442 -7.49 6.46 7.15
CA LEU A 442 -6.48 6.91 6.20
C LEU A 442 -6.94 6.78 4.75
N LEU A 443 -7.57 5.66 4.39
CA LEU A 443 -8.19 5.45 3.07
C LEU A 443 -9.27 6.49 2.79
N VAL A 444 -10.13 6.77 3.78
CA VAL A 444 -11.21 7.76 3.68
C VAL A 444 -10.65 9.18 3.55
N ASN A 445 -9.63 9.55 4.33
CA ASN A 445 -9.01 10.88 4.26
C ASN A 445 -8.28 11.12 2.94
N ALA A 446 -7.56 10.11 2.44
CA ALA A 446 -6.92 10.16 1.13
C ALA A 446 -7.99 10.23 0.01
N GLY A 447 -9.03 9.39 0.09
CA GLY A 447 -10.16 9.39 -0.85
C GLY A 447 -10.88 10.73 -0.89
N TRP A 448 -11.12 11.34 0.27
CA TRP A 448 -11.71 12.67 0.35
C TRP A 448 -10.81 13.73 -0.30
N THR A 449 -9.49 13.64 -0.13
CA THR A 449 -8.55 14.55 -0.80
C THR A 449 -8.62 14.41 -2.31
N TYR A 450 -8.69 13.19 -2.84
CA TYR A 450 -8.92 12.95 -4.26
C TYR A 450 -10.29 13.48 -4.73
N ALA A 451 -11.35 13.32 -3.93
CA ALA A 451 -12.68 13.85 -4.25
C ALA A 451 -12.68 15.39 -4.29
N VAL A 452 -11.97 16.04 -3.36
CA VAL A 452 -11.76 17.50 -3.33
C VAL A 452 -11.02 17.99 -4.58
N LEU A 453 -10.06 17.20 -5.09
CA LEU A 453 -9.38 17.46 -6.36
C LEU A 453 -10.21 17.08 -7.59
N ARG A 454 -11.45 16.62 -7.41
CA ARG A 454 -12.35 16.11 -8.45
C ARG A 454 -11.77 14.91 -9.21
N GLN A 455 -10.80 14.21 -8.62
CA GLN A 455 -10.23 12.96 -9.12
C GLN A 455 -11.08 11.77 -8.64
N PHE A 456 -12.36 11.78 -9.02
CA PHE A 456 -13.37 10.84 -8.54
C PHE A 456 -13.02 9.36 -8.72
N PRO A 457 -12.44 8.90 -9.85
CA PRO A 457 -12.07 7.48 -9.98
C PRO A 457 -11.01 7.02 -8.96
N ALA A 458 -10.07 7.89 -8.60
CA ALA A 458 -9.05 7.57 -7.59
C ALA A 458 -9.67 7.53 -6.19
N ALA A 459 -10.60 8.44 -5.89
CA ALA A 459 -11.33 8.46 -4.64
C ALA A 459 -12.19 7.20 -4.44
N LEU A 460 -13.01 6.84 -5.44
CA LEU A 460 -13.85 5.62 -5.41
C LEU A 460 -13.01 4.37 -5.15
N LYS A 461 -11.86 4.22 -5.80
CA LYS A 461 -10.97 3.08 -5.57
C LYS A 461 -10.46 2.96 -4.13
N LEU A 462 -10.30 4.09 -3.42
CA LEU A 462 -9.90 4.08 -2.01
C LEU A 462 -11.09 3.76 -1.10
N TYR A 463 -12.29 4.18 -1.46
CA TYR A 463 -13.52 3.82 -0.75
C TYR A 463 -13.88 2.34 -0.94
N ASP A 464 -13.73 1.78 -2.14
CA ASP A 464 -13.84 0.34 -2.41
C ASP A 464 -12.93 -0.46 -1.46
N ARG A 465 -11.67 -0.05 -1.33
CA ARG A 465 -10.70 -0.68 -0.42
C ARG A 465 -11.10 -0.55 1.05
N ALA A 466 -11.77 0.54 1.43
CA ALA A 466 -12.26 0.72 2.79
C ALA A 466 -13.45 -0.20 3.06
N LEU A 467 -14.37 -0.35 2.11
CA LEU A 467 -15.52 -1.27 2.19
C LEU A 467 -15.10 -2.74 2.15
N ASP A 468 -13.99 -3.08 1.48
CA ASP A 468 -13.38 -4.42 1.56
C ASP A 468 -12.92 -4.77 2.99
N ILE A 469 -12.67 -3.77 3.84
CA ILE A 469 -12.20 -3.95 5.23
C ILE A 469 -13.38 -3.89 6.21
N ILE A 470 -14.26 -2.91 6.05
CA ILE A 470 -15.50 -2.76 6.83
C ILE A 470 -16.66 -2.67 5.84
N PRO A 471 -17.28 -3.82 5.50
CA PRO A 471 -18.45 -3.81 4.66
C PRO A 471 -19.59 -3.01 5.29
N ASN A 472 -20.35 -2.30 4.47
CA ASN A 472 -21.50 -1.50 4.87
C ASN A 472 -21.20 -0.38 5.89
N ASP A 473 -19.96 0.13 5.92
CA ASP A 473 -19.65 1.32 6.70
C ASP A 473 -20.47 2.53 6.18
N PRO A 474 -21.36 3.14 6.99
CA PRO A 474 -22.25 4.19 6.53
C PRO A 474 -21.53 5.44 6.02
N ASP A 475 -20.39 5.79 6.62
CA ASP A 475 -19.61 6.97 6.22
C ASP A 475 -18.94 6.75 4.88
N VAL A 476 -18.36 5.57 4.66
CA VAL A 476 -17.72 5.23 3.38
C VAL A 476 -18.74 5.10 2.25
N MET A 477 -19.86 4.42 2.49
CA MET A 477 -20.96 4.33 1.51
C MET A 477 -21.50 5.71 1.14
N ALA A 478 -21.65 6.60 2.12
CA ALA A 478 -22.07 7.98 1.85
C ALA A 478 -21.02 8.78 1.08
N ALA A 479 -19.73 8.54 1.30
CA ALA A 479 -18.66 9.18 0.54
C ALA A 479 -18.66 8.74 -0.94
N GLU A 480 -18.98 7.47 -1.25
CA GLU A 480 -19.21 7.01 -2.62
C GLU A 480 -20.46 7.62 -3.23
N ALA A 481 -21.57 7.65 -2.48
CA ALA A 481 -22.81 8.28 -2.90
C ALA A 481 -22.61 9.77 -3.24
N CYS A 482 -21.84 10.48 -2.41
CA CYS A 482 -21.46 11.88 -2.60
C CYS A 482 -20.73 12.09 -3.94
N ILE A 483 -19.80 11.21 -4.31
CA ILE A 483 -19.12 11.27 -5.61
C ILE A 483 -20.11 11.07 -6.75
N HIS A 484 -21.00 10.08 -6.64
CA HIS A 484 -22.02 9.86 -7.66
C HIS A 484 -22.99 11.04 -7.79
N GLN A 485 -23.38 11.67 -6.68
CA GLN A 485 -24.15 12.93 -6.69
C GLN A 485 -23.38 14.06 -7.40
N ALA A 486 -22.09 14.22 -7.10
CA ALA A 486 -21.23 15.22 -7.73
C ALA A 486 -21.07 15.00 -9.25
N GLN A 487 -21.17 13.77 -9.72
CA GLN A 487 -21.19 13.41 -11.14
C GLN A 487 -22.59 13.53 -11.79
N GLY A 488 -23.64 13.69 -10.97
CA GLY A 488 -25.04 13.72 -11.42
C GLY A 488 -25.69 12.33 -11.60
N ASN A 489 -25.03 11.28 -11.13
CA ASN A 489 -25.48 9.88 -11.22
C ASN A 489 -26.37 9.52 -10.02
N LEU A 490 -27.52 10.19 -9.88
CA LEU A 490 -28.38 10.07 -8.68
C LEU A 490 -28.89 8.65 -8.43
N GLN A 491 -29.19 7.88 -9.48
CA GLN A 491 -29.63 6.49 -9.34
C GLN A 491 -28.55 5.59 -8.74
N GLU A 492 -27.28 5.83 -9.08
CA GLU A 492 -26.16 5.08 -8.51
C GLU A 492 -25.94 5.48 -7.06
N ALA A 493 -25.94 6.79 -6.77
CA ALA A 493 -25.83 7.33 -5.42
C ALA A 493 -26.91 6.76 -4.48
N ALA A 494 -28.15 6.62 -4.96
CA ALA A 494 -29.27 6.12 -4.16
C ALA A 494 -29.04 4.70 -3.62
N LYS A 495 -28.31 3.84 -4.35
CA LYS A 495 -28.03 2.45 -3.94
C LYS A 495 -27.29 2.41 -2.61
N PHE A 496 -26.29 3.26 -2.45
CA PHE A 496 -25.46 3.37 -1.25
C PHE A 496 -26.17 4.01 -0.05
N LEU A 497 -27.31 4.66 -0.28
CA LEU A 497 -28.04 5.43 0.72
C LEU A 497 -29.34 4.74 1.17
N THR A 498 -29.52 3.46 0.84
CA THR A 498 -30.76 2.72 1.11
C THR A 498 -30.96 2.47 2.60
N GLU A 499 -29.89 2.14 3.33
CA GLU A 499 -29.95 1.80 4.76
C GLU A 499 -29.86 3.02 5.70
N ILE A 500 -29.64 4.21 5.14
CA ILE A 500 -29.54 5.45 5.93
C ILE A 500 -30.92 5.86 6.42
N SER A 501 -31.07 5.96 7.74
CA SER A 501 -32.33 6.23 8.44
C SER A 501 -32.19 7.37 9.45
N ALA A 502 -33.31 7.73 10.08
CA ALA A 502 -33.33 8.73 11.17
C ALA A 502 -32.42 8.37 12.35
N GLN A 503 -32.13 7.08 12.57
CA GLN A 503 -31.31 6.60 13.70
C GLN A 503 -29.84 6.38 13.34
N THR A 504 -29.45 6.53 12.06
CA THR A 504 -28.06 6.36 11.64
C THR A 504 -27.14 7.30 12.40
N VAL A 505 -26.14 6.75 13.09
CA VAL A 505 -25.24 7.50 13.98
C VAL A 505 -24.39 8.52 13.21
N SER A 506 -23.93 8.18 12.01
CA SER A 506 -23.18 9.11 11.16
C SER A 506 -24.05 10.28 10.71
N ASP A 507 -23.69 11.49 11.15
CA ASP A 507 -24.29 12.75 10.69
C ASP A 507 -23.90 13.06 9.24
N ALA A 508 -22.69 12.68 8.81
CA ALA A 508 -22.25 12.88 7.43
C ALA A 508 -23.09 12.03 6.47
N ALA A 509 -23.27 10.74 6.75
CA ALA A 509 -24.08 9.85 5.93
C ALA A 509 -25.55 10.28 5.87
N PHE A 510 -26.09 10.72 7.02
CA PHE A 510 -27.43 11.30 7.07
C PHE A 510 -27.54 12.57 6.22
N GLY A 511 -26.56 13.48 6.32
CA GLY A 511 -26.51 14.70 5.50
C GLY A 511 -26.48 14.43 3.99
N ILE A 512 -25.70 13.43 3.56
CA ILE A 512 -25.65 13.00 2.15
C ILE A 512 -26.99 12.39 1.70
N LYS A 513 -27.70 11.66 2.57
CA LYS A 513 -29.08 11.19 2.29
C LYS A 513 -30.05 12.36 2.10
N ILE A 514 -30.00 13.37 2.96
CA ILE A 514 -30.84 14.57 2.79
C ILE A 514 -30.50 15.32 1.51
N THR A 515 -29.21 15.39 1.17
CA THR A 515 -28.74 15.96 -0.11
C THR A 515 -29.28 15.18 -1.30
N GLN A 516 -29.28 13.84 -1.26
CA GLN A 516 -29.90 13.00 -2.29
C GLN A 516 -31.36 13.38 -2.52
N LEU A 517 -32.15 13.43 -1.45
CA LEU A 517 -33.58 13.74 -1.52
C LEU A 517 -33.82 15.16 -2.04
N ARG A 518 -32.96 16.11 -1.70
CA ARG A 518 -33.00 17.48 -2.25
C ARG A 518 -32.71 17.51 -3.75
N LEU A 519 -31.67 16.79 -4.20
CA LEU A 519 -31.31 16.67 -5.62
C LEU A 519 -32.42 15.99 -6.44
N GLU A 520 -33.15 15.05 -5.83
CA GLU A 520 -34.32 14.37 -6.42
C GLU A 520 -35.63 15.17 -6.29
N ARG A 521 -35.60 16.33 -5.61
CA ARG A 521 -36.78 17.15 -5.27
C ARG A 521 -37.84 16.40 -4.45
N ASN A 522 -37.44 15.37 -3.70
CA ASN A 522 -38.30 14.63 -2.79
C ASN A 522 -38.33 15.29 -1.40
N PHE A 523 -38.80 16.54 -1.36
CA PHE A 523 -38.78 17.35 -0.14
C PHE A 523 -39.67 16.80 0.97
N SER A 524 -40.79 16.16 0.63
CA SER A 524 -41.69 15.54 1.60
C SER A 524 -40.99 14.46 2.43
N GLU A 525 -40.21 13.61 1.77
CA GLU A 525 -39.46 12.55 2.45
C GLU A 525 -38.29 13.13 3.27
N ALA A 526 -37.60 14.14 2.73
CA ALA A 526 -36.52 14.82 3.46
C ALA A 526 -37.04 15.47 4.75
N VAL A 527 -38.16 16.19 4.70
CA VAL A 527 -38.82 16.78 5.88
C VAL A 527 -39.21 15.69 6.88
N ARG A 528 -39.86 14.62 6.42
CA ARG A 528 -40.27 13.49 7.27
C ARG A 528 -39.07 12.87 7.99
N LEU A 529 -37.98 12.63 7.28
CA LEU A 529 -36.78 11.99 7.81
C LEU A 529 -36.05 12.89 8.83
N LEU A 530 -35.93 14.20 8.54
CA LEU A 530 -35.35 15.20 9.46
C LEU A 530 -36.17 15.36 10.75
N GLN A 531 -37.50 15.38 10.63
CA GLN A 531 -38.41 15.40 11.79
C GLN A 531 -38.30 14.10 12.60
N ALA A 532 -38.22 12.95 11.95
CA ALA A 532 -38.00 11.68 12.62
C ALA A 532 -36.65 11.65 13.37
N ARG A 533 -35.56 12.11 12.75
CA ARG A 533 -34.24 12.22 13.40
C ARG A 533 -34.30 13.12 14.63
N GLN A 534 -35.02 14.23 14.55
CA GLN A 534 -35.18 15.16 15.67
C GLN A 534 -35.78 14.52 16.94
N VAL A 535 -36.62 13.51 16.77
CA VAL A 535 -37.34 12.83 17.87
C VAL A 535 -36.64 11.54 18.29
N GLN A 536 -36.11 10.78 17.33
CA GLN A 536 -35.62 9.42 17.55
C GLN A 536 -34.12 9.35 17.84
N PHE A 537 -33.34 10.35 17.43
CA PHE A 537 -31.89 10.32 17.51
C PHE A 537 -31.36 11.04 18.76
N HIS A 538 -30.37 10.44 19.41
CA HIS A 538 -29.66 11.06 20.52
C HIS A 538 -28.46 11.84 20.01
N PHE A 539 -28.62 13.16 19.90
CA PHE A 539 -27.54 14.06 19.49
C PHE A 539 -26.47 14.17 20.57
N ALA A 540 -25.20 14.10 20.16
CA ALA A 540 -24.05 14.24 21.07
C ALA A 540 -23.88 15.67 21.60
N SER A 541 -24.35 16.68 20.85
CA SER A 541 -24.29 18.08 21.24
C SER A 541 -25.54 18.87 20.83
N GLU A 542 -25.79 20.00 21.52
CA GLU A 542 -26.83 20.95 21.11
C GLU A 542 -26.50 21.65 19.78
N ILE A 543 -25.22 21.68 19.36
CA ILE A 543 -24.80 22.19 18.06
C ILE A 543 -25.34 21.27 16.95
N ASP A 544 -25.15 19.96 17.06
CA ASP A 544 -25.59 18.99 16.04
C ASP A 544 -27.11 18.98 15.92
N LYS A 545 -27.79 19.02 17.06
CA LYS A 545 -29.24 19.14 17.12
C LYS A 545 -29.75 20.43 16.47
N ALA A 546 -29.07 21.56 16.67
CA ALA A 546 -29.41 22.81 15.99
C ALA A 546 -29.11 22.75 14.48
N GLY A 547 -28.01 22.11 14.08
CA GLY A 547 -27.67 21.86 12.68
C GLY A 547 -28.75 21.06 11.95
N ASN A 548 -29.28 19.99 12.58
CA ASN A 548 -30.42 19.24 12.06
C ASN A 548 -31.67 20.12 11.85
N LYS A 549 -31.94 21.07 12.77
CA LYS A 549 -33.05 22.03 12.62
C LYS A 549 -32.82 23.03 11.49
N VAL A 550 -31.59 23.49 11.28
CA VAL A 550 -31.24 24.37 10.15
C VAL A 550 -31.47 23.65 8.83
N LEU A 551 -31.03 22.39 8.71
CA LEU A 551 -31.31 21.55 7.54
C LEU A 551 -32.81 21.37 7.31
N LEU A 552 -33.57 21.06 8.36
CA LEU A 552 -35.03 20.94 8.30
C LEU A 552 -35.68 22.24 7.80
N ALA A 553 -35.28 23.39 8.37
CA ALA A 553 -35.81 24.69 7.99
C ALA A 553 -35.53 25.02 6.51
N GLY A 554 -34.31 24.73 6.03
CA GLY A 554 -33.94 24.91 4.62
C GLY A 554 -34.75 24.03 3.67
N VAL A 555 -34.94 22.75 4.00
CA VAL A 555 -35.75 21.84 3.17
C VAL A 555 -37.24 22.24 3.19
N GLN A 556 -37.79 22.64 4.35
CA GLN A 556 -39.16 23.15 4.43
C GLN A 556 -39.34 24.41 3.58
N HIS A 557 -38.35 25.30 3.58
CA HIS A 557 -38.37 26.50 2.74
C HIS A 557 -38.42 26.14 1.24
N LEU A 558 -37.57 25.20 0.80
CA LEU A 558 -37.58 24.69 -0.58
C LEU A 558 -38.87 23.97 -0.96
N ALA A 559 -39.53 23.31 0.00
CA ALA A 559 -40.83 22.67 -0.18
C ALA A 559 -41.99 23.68 -0.29
N GLY A 560 -41.75 24.98 -0.04
CA GLY A 560 -42.78 26.01 0.04
C GLY A 560 -43.49 26.10 1.41
N ASP A 561 -43.11 25.28 2.39
CA ASP A 561 -43.62 25.32 3.78
C ASP A 561 -42.97 26.47 4.55
N THR A 562 -43.41 27.69 4.25
CA THR A 562 -42.85 28.92 4.85
C THR A 562 -43.09 28.97 6.37
N THR A 563 -44.25 28.51 6.85
CA THR A 563 -44.59 28.54 8.28
C THR A 563 -43.73 27.56 9.06
N GLY A 564 -43.61 26.31 8.59
CA GLY A 564 -42.74 25.32 9.20
C GLY A 564 -41.27 25.73 9.15
N ALA A 565 -40.80 26.24 8.01
CA ALA A 565 -39.43 26.72 7.85
C ALA A 565 -39.06 27.81 8.87
N ARG A 566 -39.91 28.84 9.02
CA ARG A 566 -39.71 29.92 10.01
C ARG A 566 -39.72 29.38 11.44
N ALA A 567 -40.61 28.44 11.77
CA ALA A 567 -40.67 27.84 13.09
C ALA A 567 -39.39 27.06 13.43
N SER A 568 -38.94 26.20 12.51
CA SER A 568 -37.70 25.42 12.65
C SER A 568 -36.47 26.32 12.76
N ALA A 569 -36.36 27.35 11.90
CA ALA A 569 -35.27 28.33 11.92
C ALA A 569 -35.25 29.15 13.23
N GLN A 570 -36.41 29.56 13.75
CA GLN A 570 -36.52 30.27 15.01
C GLN A 570 -36.01 29.43 16.18
N GLN A 571 -36.34 28.14 16.20
CA GLN A 571 -35.84 27.22 17.22
C GLN A 571 -34.32 27.02 17.11
N ALA A 572 -33.79 26.89 15.88
CA ALA A 572 -32.35 26.81 15.67
C ALA A 572 -31.64 28.07 16.15
N ARG A 573 -32.13 29.25 15.80
CA ARG A 573 -31.60 30.55 16.25
C ARG A 573 -31.54 30.65 17.77
N ASN A 574 -32.60 30.28 18.47
CA ASN A 574 -32.67 30.34 19.93
C ASN A 574 -31.60 29.48 20.63
N THR A 575 -31.16 28.40 19.97
CA THR A 575 -30.05 27.56 20.46
C THR A 575 -28.69 28.10 20.02
N LEU A 576 -28.56 28.54 18.76
CA LEU A 576 -27.28 28.95 18.17
C LEU A 576 -26.79 30.32 18.68
N GLU A 577 -27.66 31.28 18.97
CA GLU A 577 -27.25 32.61 19.47
C GLU A 577 -26.49 32.54 20.81
N PRO A 578 -26.99 31.86 21.86
CA PRO A 578 -26.22 31.66 23.09
C PRO A 578 -24.90 30.92 22.86
N LEU A 579 -24.88 29.91 21.98
CA LEU A 579 -23.67 29.15 21.67
C LEU A 579 -22.62 30.04 20.99
N CYS A 580 -23.02 30.88 20.02
CA CYS A 580 -22.15 31.87 19.39
C CYS A 580 -21.57 32.89 20.38
N LYS A 581 -22.31 33.26 21.43
CA LYS A 581 -21.81 34.14 22.49
C LYS A 581 -20.78 33.45 23.38
N ASN A 582 -21.02 32.18 23.70
CA ASN A 582 -20.13 31.38 24.54
C ASN A 582 -18.88 30.87 23.79
N GLN A 583 -18.96 30.75 22.46
CA GLN A 583 -17.90 30.25 21.58
C GLN A 583 -17.71 31.20 20.39
N PRO A 584 -17.19 32.42 20.61
CA PRO A 584 -17.14 33.46 19.58
C PRO A 584 -16.25 33.11 18.37
N ASP A 585 -15.31 32.17 18.53
CA ASP A 585 -14.37 31.75 17.49
C ASP A 585 -14.83 30.49 16.73
N ASN A 586 -16.02 29.96 17.04
CA ASN A 586 -16.53 28.75 16.38
C ASN A 586 -17.23 29.09 15.06
N HIS A 587 -16.46 29.11 13.98
CA HIS A 587 -16.94 29.37 12.60
C HIS A 587 -18.11 28.47 12.16
N TYR A 588 -18.20 27.22 12.65
CA TYR A 588 -19.28 26.30 12.29
C TYR A 588 -20.63 26.75 12.86
N VAL A 589 -20.67 27.13 14.14
CA VAL A 589 -21.89 27.63 14.80
C VAL A 589 -22.34 28.95 14.16
N VAL A 590 -21.38 29.82 13.82
CA VAL A 590 -21.64 31.10 13.14
C VAL A 590 -22.23 30.87 11.73
N ALA A 591 -21.69 29.92 10.97
CA ALA A 591 -22.22 29.55 9.66
C ALA A 591 -23.67 29.01 9.74
N LEU A 592 -23.96 28.10 10.69
CA LEU A 592 -25.33 27.61 10.90
C LEU A 592 -26.30 28.74 11.27
N LEU A 593 -25.87 29.68 12.11
CA LEU A 593 -26.67 30.83 12.51
C LEU A 593 -27.00 31.75 11.33
N SER A 594 -26.04 31.95 10.41
CA SER A 594 -26.25 32.74 9.19
C SER A 594 -27.36 32.16 8.30
N VAL A 595 -27.43 30.84 8.16
CA VAL A 595 -28.50 30.15 7.41
C VAL A 595 -29.85 30.27 8.13
N ALA A 596 -29.88 30.15 9.46
CA ALA A 596 -31.10 30.34 10.23
C ALA A 596 -31.67 31.77 10.04
N TYR A 597 -30.82 32.79 10.05
CA TYR A 597 -31.23 34.17 9.74
C TYR A 597 -31.75 34.32 8.31
N ALA A 598 -31.10 33.67 7.34
CA ALA A 598 -31.52 33.71 5.94
C ALA A 598 -32.94 33.14 5.78
N VAL A 599 -33.25 31.98 6.38
CA VAL A 599 -34.60 31.37 6.33
C VAL A 599 -35.65 32.24 7.03
N LEU A 600 -35.27 33.01 8.06
CA LEU A 600 -36.16 33.97 8.75
C LEU A 600 -36.40 35.26 7.93
N GLY A 601 -35.63 35.48 6.87
CA GLY A 601 -35.68 36.69 6.05
C GLY A 601 -34.90 37.87 6.64
N GLU A 602 -34.00 37.63 7.60
CA GLU A 602 -33.21 38.66 8.28
C GLU A 602 -31.89 38.89 7.54
N LYS A 603 -31.96 39.58 6.40
CA LYS A 603 -30.86 39.76 5.43
C LYS A 603 -29.55 40.26 6.06
N ASP A 604 -29.61 41.37 6.79
CA ASP A 604 -28.40 42.02 7.33
C ASP A 604 -27.70 41.13 8.36
N SER A 605 -28.46 40.45 9.22
CA SER A 605 -27.93 39.49 10.20
C SER A 605 -27.33 38.26 9.52
N ALA A 606 -27.99 37.75 8.48
CA ALA A 606 -27.50 36.59 7.72
C ALA A 606 -26.16 36.88 7.04
N LEU A 607 -26.07 37.98 6.29
CA LEU A 607 -24.84 38.37 5.59
C LEU A 607 -23.70 38.67 6.57
N LYS A 608 -23.99 39.39 7.66
CA LYS A 608 -22.99 39.70 8.70
C LYS A 608 -22.38 38.44 9.32
N GLU A 609 -23.21 37.47 9.72
CA GLU A 609 -22.68 36.24 10.32
C GLU A 609 -21.98 35.35 9.26
N ALA A 610 -22.45 35.34 8.02
CA ALA A 610 -21.76 34.62 6.92
C ALA A 610 -20.36 35.18 6.66
N GLU A 611 -20.22 36.51 6.56
CA GLU A 611 -18.93 37.18 6.43
C GLU A 611 -18.05 36.94 7.66
N ARG A 612 -18.62 36.99 8.87
CA ARG A 612 -17.89 36.68 10.10
C ARG A 612 -17.35 35.26 10.10
N ALA A 613 -18.09 34.27 9.60
CA ALA A 613 -17.59 32.90 9.49
C ALA A 613 -16.33 32.85 8.60
N ILE A 614 -16.34 33.55 7.45
CA ILE A 614 -15.18 33.66 6.56
C ILE A 614 -13.99 34.34 7.25
N VAL A 615 -14.22 35.38 8.06
CA VAL A 615 -13.14 36.02 8.84
C VAL A 615 -12.54 35.07 9.87
N LEU A 616 -13.35 34.23 10.51
CA LEU A 616 -12.88 33.25 11.50
C LEU A 616 -12.05 32.12 10.87
N LEU A 617 -12.38 31.70 9.65
CA LEU A 617 -11.61 30.71 8.89
C LEU A 617 -11.44 31.12 7.41
N PRO A 618 -10.51 32.03 7.11
CA PRO A 618 -10.32 32.50 5.73
C PRO A 618 -9.78 31.41 4.82
N SER A 619 -10.19 31.41 3.54
CA SER A 619 -9.67 30.50 2.50
C SER A 619 -8.15 30.55 2.34
N ALA A 620 -7.54 31.71 2.57
CA ALA A 620 -6.08 31.85 2.55
C ALA A 620 -5.39 31.11 3.71
N LYS A 621 -6.08 30.96 4.85
CA LYS A 621 -5.59 30.22 6.02
C LYS A 621 -5.83 28.72 5.85
N ASP A 622 -7.06 28.32 5.51
CA ASP A 622 -7.46 26.93 5.33
C ASP A 622 -8.09 26.76 3.94
N ARG A 623 -7.29 26.31 2.98
CA ARG A 623 -7.68 26.11 1.58
C ARG A 623 -8.65 24.95 1.40
N ALA A 624 -8.74 24.05 2.37
CA ALA A 624 -9.60 22.88 2.28
C ALA A 624 -11.02 23.15 2.81
N ALA A 625 -11.18 23.92 3.89
CA ALA A 625 -12.50 24.22 4.46
C ALA A 625 -12.97 25.67 4.26
N GLY A 626 -12.05 26.64 4.20
CA GLY A 626 -12.40 28.06 4.06
C GLY A 626 -13.32 28.36 2.86
N PRO A 627 -13.06 27.81 1.66
CA PRO A 627 -13.94 28.04 0.51
C PRO A 627 -15.37 27.49 0.69
N GLY A 628 -15.57 26.52 1.60
CA GLY A 628 -16.93 26.06 1.96
C GLY A 628 -17.75 27.12 2.69
N LEU A 629 -17.11 28.10 3.35
CA LEU A 629 -17.79 29.25 3.95
C LEU A 629 -18.16 30.30 2.91
N GLU A 630 -17.36 30.44 1.85
CA GLU A 630 -17.72 31.25 0.68
C GLU A 630 -18.91 30.64 -0.07
N GLU A 631 -18.99 29.30 -0.17
CA GLU A 631 -20.16 28.60 -0.70
C GLU A 631 -21.43 28.90 0.13
N ASN A 632 -21.31 28.91 1.45
CA ASN A 632 -22.41 29.31 2.34
C ASN A 632 -22.84 30.78 2.14
N LEU A 633 -21.88 31.69 1.93
CA LEU A 633 -22.18 33.08 1.59
C LEU A 633 -22.92 33.18 0.24
N ALA A 634 -22.47 32.45 -0.78
CA ALA A 634 -23.13 32.44 -2.09
C ALA A 634 -24.58 31.93 -2.00
N LEU A 635 -24.84 30.93 -1.15
CA LEU A 635 -26.19 30.46 -0.86
C LEU A 635 -27.06 31.56 -0.23
N ILE A 636 -26.53 32.31 0.74
CA ILE A 636 -27.25 33.40 1.43
C ILE A 636 -27.50 34.57 0.47
N GLU A 637 -26.50 34.99 -0.29
CA GLU A 637 -26.62 36.03 -1.31
C GLU A 637 -27.71 35.69 -2.33
N MET A 638 -27.71 34.45 -2.82
CA MET A 638 -28.73 33.97 -3.75
C MET A 638 -30.13 33.92 -3.10
N THR A 639 -30.25 33.52 -1.83
CA THR A 639 -31.54 33.53 -1.09
C THR A 639 -32.17 34.93 -1.07
N PHE A 640 -31.36 35.99 -1.07
CA PHE A 640 -31.82 37.39 -1.09
C PHE A 640 -31.77 38.06 -2.48
N GLY A 641 -31.57 37.28 -3.55
CA GLY A 641 -31.59 37.75 -4.93
C GLY A 641 -30.32 38.48 -5.40
N GLU A 642 -29.21 38.40 -4.66
CA GLU A 642 -27.91 38.98 -5.01
C GLU A 642 -27.14 38.09 -6.00
N ASN A 643 -27.81 37.66 -7.08
CA ASN A 643 -27.36 36.59 -7.99
C ASN A 643 -25.96 36.82 -8.57
N SER A 644 -25.63 38.06 -8.96
CA SER A 644 -24.33 38.37 -9.59
C SER A 644 -23.14 38.06 -8.67
N ARG A 645 -23.29 38.30 -7.36
CA ARG A 645 -22.22 38.02 -6.38
C ARG A 645 -22.09 36.52 -6.14
N ALA A 646 -23.21 35.83 -5.97
CA ALA A 646 -23.26 34.38 -5.86
C ALA A 646 -22.63 33.68 -7.09
N ILE A 647 -22.95 34.14 -8.31
CA ILE A 647 -22.35 33.60 -9.56
C ILE A 647 -20.83 33.80 -9.57
N SER A 648 -20.35 34.97 -9.14
CA SER A 648 -18.91 35.24 -9.07
C SER A 648 -18.21 34.26 -8.12
N ILE A 649 -18.76 34.04 -6.92
CA ILE A 649 -18.21 33.11 -5.93
C ILE A 649 -18.22 31.68 -6.49
N LEU A 650 -19.37 31.21 -6.99
CA LEU A 650 -19.51 29.85 -7.53
C LEU A 650 -18.58 29.58 -8.72
N THR A 651 -18.36 30.58 -9.58
CA THR A 651 -17.42 30.46 -10.71
C THR A 651 -15.99 30.20 -10.24
N GLN A 652 -15.57 30.87 -9.17
CA GLN A 652 -14.27 30.62 -8.54
C GLN A 652 -14.24 29.23 -7.87
N LEU A 653 -15.29 28.84 -7.17
CA LEU A 653 -15.37 27.56 -6.46
C LEU A 653 -15.36 26.35 -7.40
N LEU A 654 -15.92 26.47 -8.61
CA LEU A 654 -15.86 25.42 -9.65
C LEU A 654 -14.43 25.07 -10.05
N GLN A 655 -13.47 25.98 -9.87
CA GLN A 655 -12.05 25.79 -10.19
C GLN A 655 -11.20 25.54 -8.94
N THR A 656 -11.75 25.78 -7.75
CA THR A 656 -11.03 25.67 -6.47
C THR A 656 -11.23 24.26 -5.90
N PRO A 657 -10.19 23.57 -5.45
CA PRO A 657 -10.36 22.38 -4.62
C PRO A 657 -10.75 22.79 -3.19
N TYR A 658 -11.89 22.30 -2.71
CA TYR A 658 -12.34 22.48 -1.32
C TYR A 658 -13.36 21.42 -0.89
N GLY A 659 -13.59 21.27 0.41
CA GLY A 659 -14.69 20.49 0.95
C GLY A 659 -15.96 21.33 1.09
N SER A 660 -17.06 20.89 0.48
CA SER A 660 -18.37 21.54 0.61
C SER A 660 -19.10 21.06 1.86
N SER A 661 -19.67 22.00 2.61
CA SER A 661 -20.60 21.69 3.70
C SER A 661 -21.99 21.30 3.20
N LEU A 662 -22.33 21.65 1.95
CA LEU A 662 -23.62 21.32 1.33
C LEU A 662 -23.63 19.95 0.67
N TYR A 663 -22.48 19.50 0.16
CA TYR A 663 -22.38 18.32 -0.71
C TYR A 663 -21.36 17.28 -0.25
N GLY A 664 -20.46 17.59 0.68
CA GLY A 664 -19.34 16.71 1.07
C GLY A 664 -18.17 16.70 0.08
N SER A 665 -18.42 17.03 -1.20
CA SER A 665 -17.44 17.20 -2.27
C SER A 665 -17.59 18.59 -2.91
N PRO A 666 -16.54 19.14 -3.56
CA PRO A 666 -16.61 20.47 -4.17
C PRO A 666 -17.79 20.61 -5.14
N VAL A 667 -18.36 21.81 -5.23
CA VAL A 667 -19.41 22.09 -6.21
C VAL A 667 -18.96 21.71 -7.62
N THR A 668 -19.89 21.09 -8.36
CA THR A 668 -19.71 20.66 -9.75
C THR A 668 -20.81 21.26 -10.62
N PRO A 669 -20.61 21.31 -11.96
CA PRO A 669 -21.68 21.73 -12.87
C PRO A 669 -22.94 20.85 -12.76
N ALA A 670 -22.79 19.56 -12.44
CA ALA A 670 -23.91 18.66 -12.25
C ALA A 670 -24.74 19.06 -11.02
N LEU A 671 -24.09 19.37 -9.90
CA LEU A 671 -24.77 19.81 -8.67
C LEU A 671 -25.50 21.13 -8.87
N LEU A 672 -24.87 22.13 -9.51
CA LEU A 672 -25.53 23.41 -9.85
C LEU A 672 -26.75 23.23 -10.77
N ARG A 673 -26.72 22.24 -11.65
CA ARG A 673 -27.83 21.92 -12.55
C ARG A 673 -28.95 21.14 -11.86
N LEU A 674 -28.64 20.29 -10.89
CA LEU A 674 -29.62 19.39 -10.27
C LEU A 674 -30.29 20.02 -9.05
N ASP A 675 -29.49 20.63 -8.16
CA ASP A 675 -29.98 21.09 -6.87
C ASP A 675 -30.94 22.29 -7.01
N SER A 676 -32.09 22.20 -6.35
CA SER A 676 -33.10 23.25 -6.34
C SER A 676 -32.66 24.50 -5.61
N LEU A 677 -31.63 24.40 -4.74
CA LEU A 677 -31.01 25.57 -4.13
C LEU A 677 -30.67 26.61 -5.21
N TRP A 678 -30.09 26.19 -6.32
CA TRP A 678 -29.58 27.11 -7.36
C TRP A 678 -30.61 27.42 -8.46
N ASP A 679 -31.90 27.09 -8.29
CA ASP A 679 -32.96 27.40 -9.26
C ASP A 679 -33.00 28.90 -9.65
N PRO A 680 -32.87 29.87 -8.72
CA PRO A 680 -32.88 31.30 -9.07
C PRO A 680 -31.76 31.71 -10.02
N LEU A 681 -30.58 31.06 -9.95
CA LEU A 681 -29.47 31.32 -10.88
C LEU A 681 -29.82 30.90 -12.31
N ARG A 682 -30.59 29.82 -12.48
CA ARG A 682 -30.99 29.32 -13.80
C ARG A 682 -31.99 30.21 -14.51
N ALA A 683 -32.73 31.01 -13.76
CA ALA A 683 -33.64 32.02 -14.29
C ALA A 683 -32.90 33.34 -14.65
N ASP A 684 -31.63 33.49 -14.28
CA ASP A 684 -30.84 34.68 -14.56
C ASP A 684 -30.39 34.75 -16.03
N PRO A 685 -30.67 35.85 -16.75
CA PRO A 685 -30.26 36.01 -18.15
C PRO A 685 -28.75 35.86 -18.39
N ALA A 686 -27.91 36.23 -17.41
CA ALA A 686 -26.45 36.10 -17.53
C ALA A 686 -26.01 34.63 -17.43
N PHE A 687 -26.66 33.84 -16.57
CA PHE A 687 -26.42 32.40 -16.48
C PHE A 687 -26.93 31.69 -17.74
N ILE A 688 -28.09 32.07 -18.27
CA ILE A 688 -28.63 31.57 -19.53
C ILE A 688 -27.67 31.90 -20.68
N ALA A 689 -27.13 33.12 -20.75
CA ALA A 689 -26.16 33.50 -21.78
C ALA A 689 -24.86 32.68 -21.68
N TYR A 690 -24.32 32.47 -20.47
CA TYR A 690 -23.12 31.65 -20.28
C TYR A 690 -23.37 30.17 -20.59
N ALA A 691 -24.50 29.62 -20.14
CA ALA A 691 -24.89 28.24 -20.43
C ALA A 691 -25.17 28.02 -21.92
N VAL A 692 -25.79 28.99 -22.61
CA VAL A 692 -26.01 28.95 -24.07
C VAL A 692 -24.69 29.05 -24.82
N VAL A 693 -23.75 29.92 -24.42
CA VAL A 693 -22.42 30.01 -25.06
C VAL A 693 -21.59 28.75 -24.80
N ALA A 694 -21.57 28.23 -23.57
CA ALA A 694 -20.89 26.98 -23.24
C ALA A 694 -21.52 25.78 -23.96
N TRP A 695 -22.85 25.72 -24.06
CA TRP A 695 -23.57 24.73 -24.83
C TRP A 695 -23.31 24.87 -26.34
N LEU A 696 -23.22 26.10 -26.88
CA LEU A 696 -22.87 26.34 -28.28
C LEU A 696 -21.42 25.91 -28.58
N LEU A 697 -20.47 26.24 -27.69
CA LEU A 697 -19.07 25.81 -27.81
C LEU A 697 -18.96 24.29 -27.73
N LEU A 698 -19.74 23.65 -26.86
CA LEU A 698 -19.78 22.20 -26.74
C LEU A 698 -20.50 21.55 -27.94
N GLN A 699 -21.55 22.16 -28.50
CA GLN A 699 -22.22 21.71 -29.73
C GLN A 699 -21.31 21.87 -30.96
N ILE A 700 -20.57 22.97 -31.07
CA ILE A 700 -19.56 23.15 -32.12
C ILE A 700 -18.47 22.09 -31.97
N ALA A 701 -17.96 21.84 -30.76
CA ALA A 701 -16.98 20.78 -30.52
C ALA A 701 -17.53 19.38 -30.82
N THR A 702 -18.79 19.09 -30.47
CA THR A 702 -19.42 17.78 -30.65
C THR A 702 -20.03 17.55 -32.03
N GLN A 703 -20.28 18.59 -32.84
CA GLN A 703 -20.74 18.46 -34.22
C GLN A 703 -19.58 18.55 -35.22
N VAL A 704 -18.56 19.37 -34.97
CA VAL A 704 -17.42 19.54 -35.89
C VAL A 704 -16.44 18.38 -35.78
N PHE A 705 -16.21 17.82 -34.58
CA PHE A 705 -15.22 16.75 -34.42
C PHE A 705 -15.65 15.39 -35.03
N PRO A 706 -16.93 14.97 -34.94
CA PRO A 706 -17.39 13.78 -35.64
C PRO A 706 -17.53 13.98 -37.15
N PHE A 707 -17.87 15.21 -37.61
CA PHE A 707 -18.05 15.51 -39.04
C PHE A 707 -16.75 15.46 -39.84
N LEU A 708 -15.60 15.71 -39.19
CA LEU A 708 -14.29 15.63 -39.84
C LEU A 708 -13.60 14.27 -39.67
N GLU A 709 -14.15 13.34 -38.87
CA GLU A 709 -13.47 12.09 -38.47
C GLU A 709 -11.98 12.31 -38.17
N ILE A 710 -11.64 13.35 -37.39
CA ILE A 710 -10.26 13.63 -36.99
C ILE A 710 -10.09 13.13 -35.55
N PRO A 711 -9.52 11.94 -35.36
CA PRO A 711 -9.12 11.48 -34.04
C PRO A 711 -8.20 12.47 -33.35
N ASN A 712 -8.21 12.52 -32.03
CA ASN A 712 -7.28 13.35 -31.25
C ASN A 712 -5.79 13.10 -31.58
N TRP A 713 -5.45 11.96 -32.20
CA TRP A 713 -4.10 11.70 -32.72
C TRP A 713 -3.77 12.51 -33.99
N ALA A 714 -4.75 12.85 -34.83
CA ALA A 714 -4.54 13.55 -36.09
C ALA A 714 -4.27 15.05 -35.88
N ILE A 715 -4.87 15.70 -34.87
CA ILE A 715 -4.51 17.08 -34.46
C ILE A 715 -3.07 17.12 -33.95
N ARG A 716 -2.66 16.12 -33.16
CA ARG A 716 -1.28 15.99 -32.66
C ARG A 716 -0.29 15.71 -33.80
N LEU A 717 -0.70 14.94 -34.81
CA LEU A 717 0.11 14.63 -35.99
C LEU A 717 0.32 15.87 -36.87
N VAL A 718 -0.69 16.72 -37.05
CA VAL A 718 -0.57 18.00 -37.78
C VAL A 718 0.39 18.95 -37.07
N ILE A 719 0.27 19.11 -35.75
CA ILE A 719 1.18 19.94 -34.94
C ILE A 719 2.61 19.38 -35.02
N MET A 720 2.77 18.06 -34.96
CA MET A 720 4.08 17.41 -35.05
C MET A 720 4.71 17.55 -36.44
N LEU A 721 3.92 17.46 -37.52
CA LEU A 721 4.37 17.70 -38.89
C LEU A 721 4.80 19.15 -39.13
N ILE A 722 4.12 20.13 -38.51
CA ILE A 722 4.52 21.55 -38.56
C ILE A 722 5.84 21.77 -37.80
N VAL A 723 6.00 21.15 -36.63
CA VAL A 723 7.23 21.24 -35.81
C VAL A 723 8.42 20.53 -36.49
N ILE A 724 8.19 19.41 -37.18
CA ILE A 724 9.22 18.68 -37.94
C ILE A 724 9.54 19.37 -39.27
N GLY A 725 8.53 19.97 -39.93
CA GLY A 725 8.69 20.71 -41.17
C GLY A 725 9.47 22.01 -41.01
N PHE A 726 9.43 22.63 -39.83
CA PHE A 726 10.06 23.93 -39.56
C PHE A 726 11.61 23.91 -39.62
N PRO A 727 12.34 22.94 -39.02
CA PRO A 727 13.78 22.80 -39.22
C PRO A 727 14.18 22.48 -40.66
N ILE A 728 13.38 21.68 -41.38
CA ILE A 728 13.60 21.34 -42.78
C ILE A 728 13.43 22.58 -43.67
N ALA A 729 12.41 23.39 -43.40
CA ALA A 729 12.20 24.68 -44.06
C ALA A 729 13.34 25.68 -43.77
N LEU A 730 13.90 25.68 -42.55
CA LEU A 730 15.07 26.48 -42.17
C LEU A 730 16.35 26.06 -42.91
N VAL A 731 16.56 24.75 -43.12
CA VAL A 731 17.70 24.22 -43.88
C VAL A 731 17.55 24.48 -45.39
N ILE A 732 16.32 24.40 -45.92
CA ILE A 732 16.04 24.77 -47.32
C ILE A 732 16.22 26.28 -47.53
N ALA A 733 15.77 27.12 -46.60
CA ALA A 733 15.98 28.56 -46.60
C ALA A 733 17.47 28.95 -46.44
N TRP A 734 18.30 28.08 -45.89
CA TRP A 734 19.76 28.26 -45.78
C TRP A 734 20.51 27.78 -47.04
N ALA A 735 19.99 26.78 -47.74
CA ALA A 735 20.61 26.20 -48.93
C ALA A 735 20.21 26.90 -50.24
N PHE A 736 19.15 27.72 -50.25
CA PHE A 736 18.60 28.34 -51.46
C PHE A 736 18.11 29.78 -51.23
N GLU A 737 18.47 30.71 -52.13
CA GLU A 737 17.92 32.08 -52.15
C GLU A 737 16.83 32.23 -53.22
N LEU A 738 15.77 32.97 -52.89
CA LEU A 738 14.64 33.26 -53.79
C LEU A 738 14.98 34.49 -54.66
N THR A 739 15.13 34.29 -55.97
CA THR A 739 15.24 35.39 -56.95
C THR A 739 13.99 35.39 -57.86
N PRO A 740 13.69 36.49 -58.57
CA PRO A 740 12.52 36.59 -59.46
C PRO A 740 12.46 35.53 -60.58
N GLU A 741 13.53 34.77 -60.82
CA GLU A 741 13.63 33.70 -61.81
C GLU A 741 13.59 32.28 -61.19
N GLY A 742 13.40 32.16 -59.87
CA GLY A 742 13.28 30.87 -59.16
C GLY A 742 14.44 30.53 -58.21
N ILE A 743 14.36 29.33 -57.62
CA ILE A 743 15.15 28.85 -56.47
C ILE A 743 16.56 28.38 -56.92
N LYS A 744 17.65 29.01 -56.44
CA LYS A 744 19.07 28.65 -56.75
C LYS A 744 19.90 28.33 -55.51
N ARG A 745 20.88 27.41 -55.63
CA ARG A 745 21.73 26.88 -54.54
C ARG A 745 22.94 27.78 -54.26
N THR A 746 23.30 27.99 -52.99
CA THR A 746 24.31 28.95 -52.50
C THR A 746 25.80 28.72 -52.90
N GLU A 747 26.13 27.76 -53.77
CA GLU A 747 27.53 27.46 -54.16
C GLU A 747 27.91 27.80 -55.62
N ASP A 748 27.03 28.41 -56.42
CA ASP A 748 27.35 28.84 -57.79
C ASP A 748 27.36 30.37 -57.93
N VAL A 749 28.18 31.06 -57.13
CA VAL A 749 28.54 32.48 -57.34
C VAL A 749 30.07 32.57 -57.46
N ASP A 750 30.53 33.02 -58.63
CA ASP A 750 31.93 33.15 -59.03
C ASP A 750 32.80 33.89 -57.99
N LEU A 751 33.83 33.22 -57.48
CA LEU A 751 34.93 33.85 -56.73
C LEU A 751 36.30 33.28 -57.17
N SER A 752 37.10 34.17 -57.75
CA SER A 752 38.54 34.05 -57.98
C SER A 752 39.34 33.80 -56.68
N PRO A 753 40.59 33.28 -56.76
CA PRO A 753 41.18 32.48 -55.70
C PRO A 753 41.92 33.32 -54.64
N THR A 754 41.82 32.94 -53.36
CA THR A 754 42.97 32.72 -52.45
C THR A 754 42.56 32.29 -51.04
N LEU A 755 43.38 31.41 -50.45
CA LEU A 755 43.47 31.00 -49.04
C LEU A 755 42.46 29.97 -48.47
N ARG A 756 42.76 28.69 -48.73
CA ARG A 756 42.45 27.57 -47.82
C ARG A 756 43.33 27.63 -46.57
N ARG A 757 42.75 27.48 -45.36
CA ARG A 757 43.03 26.35 -44.43
C ARG A 757 42.23 26.40 -43.12
N LYS A 758 41.93 25.19 -42.63
CA LYS A 758 41.87 24.73 -41.22
C LYS A 758 40.56 24.84 -40.43
N THR A 759 39.53 24.06 -40.80
CA THR A 759 38.60 23.48 -39.80
C THR A 759 37.94 22.19 -40.32
N GLY A 760 38.67 21.06 -40.31
CA GLY A 760 38.09 19.79 -40.79
C GLY A 760 38.84 18.53 -40.37
N ARG A 761 39.71 18.60 -39.36
CA ARG A 761 40.54 17.44 -38.95
C ARG A 761 40.51 17.10 -37.45
N LYS A 762 39.76 17.86 -36.64
CA LYS A 762 39.61 17.58 -35.20
C LYS A 762 38.31 16.84 -34.86
N LEU A 763 37.28 16.93 -35.71
CA LEU A 763 36.00 16.25 -35.49
C LEU A 763 36.09 14.75 -35.81
N ASP A 764 36.82 14.39 -36.88
CA ASP A 764 37.01 12.99 -37.28
C ASP A 764 37.79 12.17 -36.23
N PHE A 765 38.75 12.81 -35.54
CA PHE A 765 39.53 12.16 -34.48
C PHE A 765 38.70 11.89 -33.22
N PHE A 766 37.73 12.76 -32.92
CA PHE A 766 36.83 12.59 -31.78
C PHE A 766 35.85 11.44 -31.99
N ILE A 767 35.32 11.31 -33.22
CA ILE A 767 34.38 10.25 -33.61
C ILE A 767 35.06 8.87 -33.54
N ILE A 768 36.32 8.76 -33.98
CA ILE A 768 37.07 7.49 -33.96
C ILE A 768 37.43 7.08 -32.52
N ALA A 769 37.77 8.03 -31.64
CA ALA A 769 38.10 7.73 -30.24
C ALA A 769 36.90 7.19 -29.45
N VAL A 770 35.70 7.72 -29.68
CA VAL A 770 34.47 7.25 -29.04
C VAL A 770 34.07 5.85 -29.54
N LEU A 771 34.27 5.55 -30.82
CA LEU A 771 34.01 4.23 -31.39
C LEU A 771 34.91 3.14 -30.79
N LEU A 772 36.19 3.43 -30.55
CA LEU A 772 37.11 2.48 -29.94
C LEU A 772 36.82 2.23 -28.44
N LEU A 773 36.34 3.24 -27.71
CA LEU A 773 35.94 3.10 -26.31
C LEU A 773 34.71 2.17 -26.16
N VAL A 774 33.74 2.31 -27.06
CA VAL A 774 32.51 1.50 -27.06
C VAL A 774 32.81 0.03 -27.40
N ILE A 775 33.71 -0.21 -28.35
CA ILE A 775 34.14 -1.57 -28.72
C ILE A 775 34.89 -2.24 -27.56
N GLY A 776 35.72 -1.50 -26.81
CA GLY A 776 36.41 -2.01 -25.62
C GLY A 776 35.48 -2.43 -24.49
N ILE A 777 34.41 -1.65 -24.24
CA ILE A 777 33.41 -1.96 -23.19
C ILE A 777 32.61 -3.22 -23.56
N LEU A 778 32.26 -3.39 -24.84
CA LEU A 778 31.52 -4.55 -25.32
C LEU A 778 32.36 -5.84 -25.31
N LEU A 779 33.68 -5.74 -25.52
CA LEU A 779 34.60 -6.88 -25.41
C LEU A 779 34.84 -7.29 -23.95
N PHE A 780 34.91 -6.32 -23.02
CA PHE A 780 35.06 -6.59 -21.58
C PHE A 780 33.85 -7.32 -20.99
N GLN A 781 32.62 -6.93 -21.39
CA GLN A 781 31.39 -7.59 -20.95
C GLN A 781 31.22 -9.02 -21.51
N ARG A 782 31.85 -9.33 -22.64
CA ARG A 782 31.74 -10.66 -23.28
C ARG A 782 32.75 -11.68 -22.74
N LEU A 783 33.81 -11.22 -22.09
CA LEU A 783 34.89 -12.06 -21.56
C LEU A 783 34.79 -12.35 -20.05
N HIS A 784 33.84 -11.73 -19.34
CA HIS A 784 33.60 -11.99 -17.91
C HIS A 784 32.11 -12.31 -17.65
N PRO A 785 31.71 -13.60 -17.59
CA PRO A 785 30.40 -13.98 -17.09
C PRO A 785 30.35 -13.78 -15.56
N SER A 786 29.41 -12.96 -15.09
CA SER A 786 29.11 -12.77 -13.67
C SER A 786 28.57 -14.07 -13.07
N VAL A 787 29.39 -14.74 -12.27
CA VAL A 787 28.93 -15.79 -11.35
C VAL A 787 28.44 -15.10 -10.07
N SER A 788 27.16 -15.23 -9.74
CA SER A 788 26.63 -14.94 -8.41
C SER A 788 26.85 -16.16 -7.50
N PRO A 789 27.67 -16.10 -6.42
CA PRO A 789 27.95 -17.28 -5.58
C PRO A 789 27.09 -17.40 -4.31
N ALA A 790 26.01 -16.63 -4.14
CA ALA A 790 25.35 -16.52 -2.82
C ALA A 790 24.09 -17.38 -2.60
N VAL A 791 23.53 -18.05 -3.61
CA VAL A 791 22.29 -18.84 -3.45
C VAL A 791 22.56 -20.33 -3.17
N SER A 792 23.79 -20.80 -3.39
CA SER A 792 24.11 -22.24 -3.22
C SER A 792 24.37 -22.64 -1.77
N SER A 793 24.88 -21.76 -0.90
CA SER A 793 25.33 -22.15 0.45
C SER A 793 24.24 -22.23 1.52
N ALA A 794 23.07 -21.62 1.29
CA ALA A 794 21.96 -21.62 2.25
C ALA A 794 21.11 -22.91 2.19
N LEU A 795 21.17 -23.65 1.08
CA LEU A 795 20.53 -24.96 0.95
C LEU A 795 21.34 -26.06 1.65
N ASP A 796 22.67 -25.93 1.76
CA ASP A 796 23.54 -27.01 2.27
C ASP A 796 23.27 -27.40 3.74
N LYS A 797 22.73 -26.48 4.55
CA LYS A 797 22.41 -26.70 5.97
C LYS A 797 20.90 -26.71 6.24
N SER A 798 20.18 -27.55 5.50
CA SER A 798 18.73 -27.67 5.62
C SER A 798 18.29 -29.11 5.74
N ILE A 799 17.35 -29.37 6.65
CA ILE A 799 16.91 -30.72 7.03
C ILE A 799 15.39 -30.82 7.16
N ALA A 800 14.83 -31.92 6.64
CA ALA A 800 13.48 -32.37 6.94
C ALA A 800 13.54 -33.71 7.68
N VAL A 801 12.78 -33.84 8.77
CA VAL A 801 12.64 -35.12 9.49
C VAL A 801 11.33 -35.78 9.05
N LEU A 802 11.45 -36.92 8.36
CA LEU A 802 10.30 -37.69 7.90
C LEU A 802 9.73 -38.57 9.03
N PRO A 803 8.48 -39.04 8.91
CA PRO A 803 7.89 -39.99 9.85
C PRO A 803 8.78 -41.21 10.11
N PHE A 804 8.96 -41.64 11.35
CA PHE A 804 9.77 -42.83 11.67
C PHE A 804 8.94 -44.12 11.57
N ASP A 805 9.53 -45.19 11.01
CA ASP A 805 8.88 -46.51 10.96
C ASP A 805 8.82 -47.15 12.35
N ASN A 806 7.64 -47.63 12.79
CA ASN A 806 7.54 -48.51 13.96
C ASN A 806 7.79 -49.98 13.56
N LEU A 807 8.90 -50.56 14.03
CA LEU A 807 9.30 -51.96 13.80
C LEU A 807 9.06 -52.86 15.03
N SER A 808 8.35 -52.36 16.04
CA SER A 808 7.97 -53.12 17.23
C SER A 808 6.93 -54.18 16.87
N ARG A 809 6.98 -55.36 17.53
CA ARG A 809 6.00 -56.44 17.29
C ARG A 809 4.60 -56.12 17.81
N ASP A 810 4.54 -55.23 18.79
CA ASP A 810 3.33 -54.77 19.42
C ASP A 810 2.90 -53.43 18.79
N PRO A 811 1.74 -53.37 18.11
CA PRO A 811 1.20 -52.16 17.50
C PRO A 811 1.04 -51.00 18.50
N ASP A 812 0.82 -51.31 19.78
CA ASP A 812 0.61 -50.32 20.84
C ASP A 812 1.88 -49.52 21.15
N ASN A 813 3.03 -49.84 20.54
CA ASN A 813 4.27 -49.06 20.65
C ASN A 813 4.46 -48.00 19.54
N ALA A 814 3.45 -47.75 18.71
CA ALA A 814 3.53 -46.75 17.63
C ALA A 814 3.79 -45.32 18.13
N TYR A 815 3.32 -44.98 19.34
CA TYR A 815 3.60 -43.69 19.98
C TYR A 815 5.09 -43.42 20.17
N PHE A 816 5.88 -44.47 20.29
CA PHE A 816 7.28 -44.37 20.66
C PHE A 816 8.16 -43.94 19.48
N SER A 817 7.81 -44.32 18.24
CA SER A 817 8.48 -43.82 17.04
C SER A 817 8.17 -42.34 16.77
N ASP A 818 6.91 -41.95 16.95
CA ASP A 818 6.45 -40.57 16.72
C ASP A 818 7.04 -39.61 17.76
N GLY A 819 7.11 -40.03 19.03
CA GLY A 819 7.70 -39.24 20.12
C GLY A 819 9.18 -38.93 19.90
N ILE A 820 9.98 -39.93 19.54
CA ILE A 820 11.42 -39.74 19.27
C ILE A 820 11.65 -38.81 18.08
N GLN A 821 10.83 -38.91 17.04
CA GLN A 821 10.92 -38.03 15.87
C GLN A 821 10.69 -36.55 16.24
N ASP A 822 9.68 -36.28 17.07
CA ASP A 822 9.27 -34.91 17.41
C ASP A 822 10.31 -34.20 18.30
N GLU A 823 10.91 -34.93 19.24
CA GLU A 823 11.99 -34.44 20.10
C GLU A 823 13.25 -34.10 19.28
N ILE A 824 13.64 -34.96 18.32
CA ILE A 824 14.74 -34.67 17.40
C ILE A 824 14.44 -33.41 16.59
N LEU A 825 13.22 -33.28 16.04
CA LEU A 825 12.81 -32.10 15.27
C LEU A 825 12.87 -30.81 16.11
N THR A 826 12.38 -30.87 17.35
CA THR A 826 12.38 -29.74 18.29
C THR A 826 13.81 -29.30 18.65
N LYS A 827 14.71 -30.24 18.96
CA LYS A 827 16.12 -29.94 19.24
C LYS A 827 16.83 -29.33 18.03
N LEU A 828 16.58 -29.84 16.83
CA LEU A 828 17.15 -29.30 15.59
C LEU A 828 16.65 -27.87 15.32
N ALA A 829 15.36 -27.58 15.55
CA ALA A 829 14.78 -26.25 15.33
C ALA A 829 15.40 -25.16 16.24
N GLY A 830 15.99 -25.55 17.38
CA GLY A 830 16.76 -24.65 18.25
C GLY A 830 18.14 -24.24 17.70
N ILE A 831 18.62 -24.89 16.63
CA ILE A 831 19.92 -24.60 16.01
C ILE A 831 19.73 -23.52 14.94
N GLY A 832 20.12 -22.29 15.26
CA GLY A 832 19.93 -21.13 14.39
C GLY A 832 20.75 -21.15 13.08
N ASP A 833 21.74 -22.04 12.96
CA ASP A 833 22.51 -22.25 11.72
C ASP A 833 21.94 -23.39 10.85
N LEU A 834 20.80 -23.99 11.24
CA LEU A 834 20.07 -25.01 10.48
C LEU A 834 18.70 -24.50 10.05
N LYS A 835 18.36 -24.71 8.78
CA LYS A 835 16.98 -24.60 8.31
C LYS A 835 16.24 -25.91 8.57
N VAL A 836 15.29 -25.91 9.49
CA VAL A 836 14.49 -27.10 9.86
C VAL A 836 13.06 -26.93 9.38
N ILE A 837 12.53 -27.94 8.70
CA ILE A 837 11.14 -27.92 8.22
C ILE A 837 10.18 -28.42 9.30
N SER A 838 9.03 -27.75 9.43
CA SER A 838 7.99 -28.09 10.40
C SER A 838 7.39 -29.48 10.15
N ARG A 839 7.00 -30.18 11.22
CA ARG A 839 6.36 -31.50 11.16
C ARG A 839 5.09 -31.53 10.31
N MET A 840 4.29 -30.47 10.34
CA MET A 840 3.07 -30.35 9.52
C MET A 840 3.36 -30.43 8.02
N SER A 841 4.52 -29.92 7.59
CA SER A 841 4.93 -29.97 6.20
C SER A 841 5.47 -31.35 5.80
N THR A 842 6.08 -32.09 6.74
CA THR A 842 6.65 -33.43 6.48
C THR A 842 5.66 -34.58 6.67
N ALA A 843 4.56 -34.37 7.40
CA ALA A 843 3.55 -35.39 7.70
C ALA A 843 2.86 -36.01 6.46
N LYS A 844 2.81 -35.29 5.33
CA LYS A 844 2.22 -35.80 4.07
C LYS A 844 3.09 -36.85 3.35
N TYR A 845 4.33 -37.06 3.79
CA TYR A 845 5.27 -38.00 3.18
C TYR A 845 5.36 -39.29 4.00
N LYS A 846 5.57 -40.42 3.31
CA LYS A 846 5.90 -41.69 3.97
C LYS A 846 7.27 -41.60 4.64
N SER A 847 7.51 -42.46 5.62
CA SER A 847 8.81 -42.65 6.29
C SER A 847 9.97 -42.87 5.31
N ARG A 848 9.67 -43.55 4.20
CA ARG A 848 10.55 -43.74 3.05
C ARG A 848 9.77 -43.44 1.76
N PRO A 849 9.85 -42.22 1.22
CA PRO A 849 9.13 -41.84 0.01
C PRO A 849 9.72 -42.53 -1.22
N GLU A 850 8.87 -42.89 -2.18
CA GLU A 850 9.31 -43.52 -3.45
C GLU A 850 10.21 -42.59 -4.30
N ASP A 851 10.07 -41.27 -4.12
CA ASP A 851 10.92 -40.25 -4.74
C ASP A 851 11.35 -39.21 -3.70
N LEU A 852 12.44 -39.53 -2.99
CA LEU A 852 13.06 -38.67 -1.98
C LEU A 852 13.48 -37.30 -2.53
N LYS A 853 13.92 -37.26 -3.79
CA LYS A 853 14.40 -36.04 -4.46
C LYS A 853 13.26 -35.06 -4.73
N THR A 854 12.09 -35.56 -5.09
CA THR A 854 10.89 -34.74 -5.25
C THR A 854 10.38 -34.26 -3.89
N ALA A 855 10.30 -35.14 -2.90
CA ALA A 855 9.89 -34.77 -1.54
C ALA A 855 10.78 -33.66 -0.95
N ALA A 856 12.11 -33.80 -1.04
CA ALA A 856 13.05 -32.80 -0.58
C ALA A 856 12.99 -31.47 -1.35
N ARG A 857 12.71 -31.52 -2.67
CA ARG A 857 12.53 -30.32 -3.49
C ARG A 857 11.26 -29.56 -3.11
N GLU A 858 10.16 -30.27 -2.88
CA GLU A 858 8.90 -29.67 -2.40
C GLU A 858 9.05 -29.06 -1.00
N LEU A 859 9.79 -29.73 -0.12
CA LEU A 859 10.10 -29.25 1.23
C LEU A 859 11.19 -28.16 1.24
N GLY A 860 11.90 -27.97 0.13
CA GLY A 860 12.99 -27.00 -0.01
C GLY A 860 14.19 -27.29 0.90
N VAL A 861 14.57 -28.56 1.04
CA VAL A 861 15.72 -29.00 1.85
C VAL A 861 16.77 -29.74 1.02
N ALA A 862 18.02 -29.71 1.47
CA ALA A 862 19.11 -30.51 0.90
C ALA A 862 19.24 -31.88 1.56
N THR A 863 18.92 -31.98 2.85
CA THR A 863 19.06 -33.24 3.60
C THR A 863 17.75 -33.70 4.20
N VAL A 864 17.59 -35.01 4.33
CA VAL A 864 16.42 -35.65 4.89
C VAL A 864 16.85 -36.67 5.92
N LEU A 865 16.22 -36.65 7.09
CA LEU A 865 16.38 -37.64 8.15
C LEU A 865 15.26 -38.66 8.06
N GLU A 866 15.62 -39.91 7.88
CA GLU A 866 14.73 -41.07 7.98
C GLU A 866 15.10 -41.89 9.20
N GLY A 867 14.12 -42.59 9.77
CA GLY A 867 14.37 -43.41 10.95
C GLY A 867 13.36 -44.54 11.12
N SER A 868 13.73 -45.48 11.97
CA SER A 868 12.86 -46.56 12.43
C SER A 868 13.14 -46.84 13.89
N VAL A 869 12.10 -47.15 14.65
CA VAL A 869 12.20 -47.45 16.09
C VAL A 869 11.61 -48.82 16.37
N GLN A 870 12.34 -49.63 17.14
CA GLN A 870 11.88 -50.93 17.61
C GLN A 870 12.03 -51.01 19.12
N ARG A 871 10.92 -51.26 19.81
CA ARG A 871 10.90 -51.56 21.25
C ARG A 871 10.64 -53.05 21.48
N ALA A 872 11.44 -53.65 22.36
CA ALA A 872 11.27 -55.03 22.82
C ALA A 872 11.54 -55.10 24.33
N GLY A 873 10.48 -55.01 25.13
CA GLY A 873 10.59 -54.90 26.59
C GLY A 873 11.22 -53.57 26.99
N ASP A 874 12.28 -53.63 27.82
CA ASP A 874 13.03 -52.47 28.29
C ASP A 874 14.15 -52.04 27.33
N LYS A 875 14.27 -52.66 26.15
CA LYS A 875 15.28 -52.30 25.15
C LYS A 875 14.67 -51.61 23.95
N VAL A 876 15.32 -50.54 23.53
CA VAL A 876 14.96 -49.74 22.37
C VAL A 876 16.12 -49.74 21.38
N ARG A 877 15.78 -49.99 20.12
CA ARG A 877 16.65 -49.80 18.97
C ARG A 877 16.10 -48.67 18.12
N VAL A 878 16.85 -47.58 17.99
CA VAL A 878 16.57 -46.47 17.07
C VAL A 878 17.56 -46.53 15.93
N ASN A 879 17.09 -46.78 14.70
CA ASN A 879 17.92 -46.62 13.51
C ASN A 879 17.61 -45.27 12.89
N VAL A 880 18.61 -44.43 12.66
CA VAL A 880 18.46 -43.19 11.92
C VAL A 880 19.48 -43.13 10.80
N GLN A 881 19.07 -42.50 9.70
CA GLN A 881 19.93 -42.24 8.56
C GLN A 881 19.66 -40.85 8.01
N LEU A 882 20.73 -40.10 7.77
CA LEU A 882 20.67 -38.80 7.13
C LEU A 882 21.09 -38.96 5.67
N LEU A 883 20.24 -38.51 4.76
CA LEU A 883 20.48 -38.57 3.33
C LEU A 883 20.66 -37.16 2.77
N ASP A 884 21.58 -37.01 1.81
CA ASP A 884 21.57 -35.88 0.89
C ASP A 884 20.58 -36.19 -0.24
N ALA A 885 19.42 -35.55 -0.17
CA ALA A 885 18.32 -35.81 -1.08
C ALA A 885 18.55 -35.29 -2.51
N ARG A 886 19.63 -34.54 -2.75
CA ARG A 886 19.96 -34.02 -4.09
C ARG A 886 20.59 -35.10 -4.96
N VAL A 887 21.44 -35.91 -4.33
CA VAL A 887 22.23 -36.97 -4.95
C VAL A 887 21.80 -38.37 -4.50
N ASP A 888 20.82 -38.46 -3.58
CA ASP A 888 20.28 -39.70 -3.04
C ASP A 888 21.38 -40.58 -2.40
N THR A 889 22.23 -39.93 -1.60
CA THR A 889 23.36 -40.59 -0.92
C THR A 889 23.24 -40.45 0.59
N HIS A 890 23.50 -41.52 1.32
CA HIS A 890 23.61 -41.47 2.77
C HIS A 890 24.83 -40.63 3.17
N LEU A 891 24.60 -39.59 3.97
CA LEU A 891 25.66 -38.85 4.66
C LEU A 891 26.13 -39.65 5.88
N TRP A 892 25.18 -40.23 6.60
CA TRP A 892 25.47 -41.01 7.79
C TRP A 892 24.28 -41.94 8.13
N ALA A 893 24.54 -43.06 8.82
CA ALA A 893 23.51 -43.93 9.37
C ALA A 893 24.04 -44.68 10.60
N LYS A 894 23.21 -44.85 11.63
CA LYS A 894 23.57 -45.61 12.84
C LYS A 894 22.36 -46.17 13.54
N SER A 895 22.63 -47.26 14.25
CA SER A 895 21.71 -47.92 15.17
C SER A 895 22.12 -47.58 16.60
N TYR A 896 21.17 -47.10 17.38
CA TYR A 896 21.32 -46.83 18.79
C TYR A 896 20.55 -47.88 19.57
N ASP A 897 21.29 -48.80 20.18
CA ASP A 897 20.74 -49.78 21.12
C ASP A 897 20.89 -49.23 22.53
N ARG A 898 19.78 -48.98 23.20
CA ARG A 898 19.73 -48.44 24.57
C ARG A 898 18.69 -49.17 25.41
N ASP A 899 18.91 -49.17 26.72
CA ASP A 899 17.81 -49.41 27.64
C ASP A 899 16.85 -48.21 27.58
N LEU A 900 15.55 -48.44 27.74
CA LEU A 900 14.48 -47.44 27.60
C LEU A 900 14.77 -46.17 28.43
N LYS A 901 15.38 -46.34 29.59
CA LYS A 901 15.77 -45.26 30.50
C LYS A 901 16.87 -44.33 29.97
N ASP A 902 17.68 -44.80 29.02
CA ASP A 902 18.82 -44.08 28.45
C ASP A 902 18.53 -43.60 27.01
N VAL A 903 17.27 -43.70 26.55
CA VAL A 903 16.87 -43.36 25.18
C VAL A 903 17.05 -41.86 24.86
N PHE A 904 16.98 -40.99 25.87
CA PHE A 904 17.18 -39.54 25.75
C PHE A 904 18.58 -39.12 25.30
N ALA A 905 19.58 -39.96 25.61
CA ALA A 905 20.92 -39.74 25.10
C ALA A 905 20.91 -39.84 23.57
N VAL A 906 20.04 -40.68 22.99
CA VAL A 906 19.94 -40.87 21.54
C VAL A 906 19.43 -39.62 20.84
N GLU A 907 18.40 -38.94 21.34
CA GLU A 907 17.88 -37.72 20.69
C GLU A 907 18.92 -36.60 20.66
N SER A 908 19.61 -36.41 21.78
CA SER A 908 20.65 -35.39 21.93
C SER A 908 21.90 -35.75 21.13
N GLU A 909 22.29 -37.04 21.11
CA GLU A 909 23.36 -37.59 20.26
C GLU A 909 23.01 -37.42 18.77
N VAL A 910 21.78 -37.74 18.35
CA VAL A 910 21.34 -37.62 16.96
C VAL A 910 21.29 -36.16 16.52
N ALA A 911 20.72 -35.27 17.32
CA ALA A 911 20.69 -33.84 17.01
C ALA A 911 22.11 -33.23 16.94
N GLN A 912 23.01 -33.65 17.82
CA GLN A 912 24.41 -33.22 17.81
C GLN A 912 25.17 -33.82 16.62
N GLU A 913 25.00 -35.11 16.30
CA GLU A 913 25.65 -35.77 15.15
C GLU A 913 25.15 -35.17 13.83
N ILE A 914 23.88 -34.79 13.73
CA ILE A 914 23.33 -34.04 12.58
C ILE A 914 23.97 -32.65 12.50
N ALA A 915 24.04 -31.93 13.62
CA ALA A 915 24.68 -30.62 13.67
C ALA A 915 26.16 -30.70 13.23
N ASP A 916 26.89 -31.71 13.69
CA ASP A 916 28.30 -31.92 13.34
C ASP A 916 28.46 -32.34 11.86
N THR A 917 27.61 -33.26 11.38
CA THR A 917 27.62 -33.74 9.97
C THR A 917 27.30 -32.63 8.99
N LEU A 918 26.33 -31.77 9.33
CA LEU A 918 25.97 -30.59 8.54
C LEU A 918 26.85 -29.37 8.83
N GLN A 919 27.84 -29.51 9.72
CA GLN A 919 28.77 -28.46 10.14
C GLN A 919 28.04 -27.19 10.62
N ALA A 920 26.93 -27.36 11.33
CA ALA A 920 26.14 -26.28 11.91
C ALA A 920 26.92 -25.58 13.04
N LYS A 921 26.89 -24.24 13.06
CA LYS A 921 27.50 -23.43 14.10
C LYS A 921 26.59 -23.37 15.33
N LEU A 922 27.07 -23.88 16.46
CA LEU A 922 26.35 -23.86 17.73
C LEU A 922 26.89 -22.75 18.64
N SER A 923 26.01 -21.91 19.17
CA SER A 923 26.36 -21.02 20.29
C SER A 923 26.47 -21.81 21.61
N PRO A 924 27.15 -21.27 22.64
CA PRO A 924 27.23 -21.93 23.95
C PRO A 924 25.85 -22.21 24.58
N ARG A 925 24.87 -21.32 24.34
CA ARG A 925 23.49 -21.50 24.82
C ARG A 925 22.77 -22.63 24.08
N GLN A 926 22.95 -22.74 22.76
CA GLN A 926 22.37 -23.81 21.94
C GLN A 926 23.00 -25.16 22.27
N SER A 927 24.32 -25.21 22.48
CA SER A 927 25.02 -26.42 22.92
C SER A 927 24.52 -26.90 24.29
N ASN A 928 24.28 -25.99 25.24
CA ASN A 928 23.70 -26.35 26.54
C ASN A 928 22.23 -26.82 26.45
N ALA A 929 21.43 -26.20 25.56
CA ALA A 929 20.04 -26.60 25.34
C ALA A 929 19.95 -28.00 24.71
N LEU A 930 20.82 -28.32 23.75
CA LEU A 930 20.93 -29.65 23.14
C LEU A 930 21.25 -30.74 24.17
N ALA A 931 22.08 -30.42 25.17
CA ALA A 931 22.54 -31.35 26.20
C ALA A 931 21.58 -31.55 27.39
N THR A 932 20.48 -30.79 27.49
CA THR A 932 19.56 -30.87 28.64
C THR A 932 18.47 -31.91 28.40
N ALA A 933 18.27 -32.84 29.35
CA ALA A 933 17.22 -33.87 29.30
C ALA A 933 15.86 -33.32 29.79
N PRO A 934 14.70 -33.75 29.21
CA PRO A 934 13.36 -33.24 29.56
C PRO A 934 12.91 -33.56 31.00
N THR A 935 13.36 -34.68 31.54
CA THR A 935 13.10 -35.15 32.92
C THR A 935 14.33 -35.87 33.47
N ARG A 936 14.42 -35.97 34.80
CA ARG A 936 15.42 -36.80 35.51
C ARG A 936 14.87 -38.16 35.94
N ASP A 937 13.55 -38.37 35.84
CA ASP A 937 12.89 -39.66 36.09
C ASP A 937 12.59 -40.35 34.76
N THR A 938 13.34 -41.40 34.50
CA THR A 938 13.28 -42.13 33.25
C THR A 938 12.01 -42.97 33.09
N GLU A 939 11.31 -43.30 34.18
CA GLU A 939 10.03 -44.03 34.13
C GLU A 939 8.82 -43.11 33.92
N ALA A 940 8.96 -41.80 34.21
CA ALA A 940 7.92 -40.80 33.96
C ALA A 940 7.73 -40.49 32.47
N TYR A 941 8.66 -40.92 31.62
CA TYR A 941 8.69 -40.53 30.22
C TYR A 941 7.87 -41.42 29.29
N ASP A 942 7.81 -42.72 29.54
CA ASP A 942 6.95 -43.63 28.78
C ASP A 942 5.47 -43.18 28.77
N PRO A 943 4.85 -42.80 29.90
CA PRO A 943 3.52 -42.23 29.88
C PRO A 943 3.48 -40.83 29.24
N PHE A 944 4.51 -40.00 29.33
CA PHE A 944 4.53 -38.71 28.64
C PHE A 944 4.44 -38.89 27.11
N LEU A 945 5.24 -39.80 26.54
CA LEU A 945 5.21 -40.11 25.11
C LEU A 945 3.87 -40.70 24.63
N LYS A 946 3.22 -41.52 25.47
CA LYS A 946 1.86 -41.98 25.17
C LYS A 946 0.86 -40.83 25.13
N GLY A 947 1.05 -39.84 26.00
CA GLY A 947 0.29 -38.59 26.01
C GLY A 947 0.47 -37.81 24.71
N GLU A 948 1.72 -37.60 24.28
CA GLU A 948 2.03 -36.94 23.01
C GLU A 948 1.34 -37.60 21.82
N TYR A 949 1.41 -38.92 21.73
CA TYR A 949 0.80 -39.64 20.62
C TYR A 949 -0.72 -39.53 20.61
N GLU A 950 -1.38 -39.75 21.75
CA GLU A 950 -2.84 -39.61 21.84
C GLU A 950 -3.28 -38.17 21.59
N GLU A 951 -2.48 -37.17 21.98
CA GLU A 951 -2.73 -35.77 21.69
C GLU A 951 -2.72 -35.51 20.18
N HIS A 952 -1.72 -36.02 19.47
CA HIS A 952 -1.67 -35.87 18.01
C HIS A 952 -2.82 -36.60 17.30
N GLN A 953 -3.21 -37.78 17.78
CA GLN A 953 -4.41 -38.44 17.28
C GLN A 953 -5.66 -37.58 17.56
N ALA A 954 -5.74 -36.98 18.75
CA ALA A 954 -6.85 -36.11 19.14
C ALA A 954 -6.96 -34.83 18.30
N GLU A 955 -5.83 -34.20 17.96
CA GLU A 955 -5.75 -33.02 17.09
C GLU A 955 -6.23 -33.32 15.67
N SER A 956 -6.01 -34.55 15.18
CA SER A 956 -6.43 -34.96 13.83
C SER A 956 -7.90 -35.39 13.74
N VAL A 957 -8.43 -36.03 14.79
CA VAL A 957 -9.79 -36.60 14.82
C VAL A 957 -10.81 -35.65 15.45
N LEU A 958 -10.34 -34.68 16.25
CA LEU A 958 -11.14 -33.73 17.00
C LEU A 958 -12.23 -34.42 17.84
N SER A 959 -11.84 -35.29 18.78
CA SER A 959 -12.77 -36.00 19.67
C SER A 959 -12.40 -35.89 21.15
N ALA A 960 -13.41 -35.77 22.01
CA ALA A 960 -13.21 -35.60 23.45
C ALA A 960 -12.50 -36.80 24.09
N GLU A 961 -12.85 -38.01 23.62
CA GLU A 961 -12.27 -39.27 24.09
C GLU A 961 -10.76 -39.37 23.81
N ALA A 962 -10.30 -38.82 22.69
CA ALA A 962 -8.87 -38.83 22.35
C ALA A 962 -8.07 -37.87 23.24
N PHE A 963 -8.56 -36.65 23.45
CA PHE A 963 -7.95 -35.72 24.42
C PHE A 963 -7.97 -36.26 25.86
N ASP A 964 -9.03 -36.99 26.25
CA ASP A 964 -9.11 -37.62 27.57
C ASP A 964 -8.05 -38.71 27.79
N ARG A 965 -7.70 -39.46 26.73
CA ARG A 965 -6.59 -40.42 26.77
C ARG A 965 -5.23 -39.71 26.89
N ALA A 966 -5.01 -38.66 26.11
CA ALA A 966 -3.79 -37.84 26.18
C ALA A 966 -3.57 -37.27 27.60
N ARG A 967 -4.60 -36.63 28.16
CA ARG A 967 -4.62 -36.16 29.56
C ARG A 967 -4.19 -37.26 30.53
N THR A 968 -4.78 -38.45 30.40
CA THR A 968 -4.55 -39.56 31.34
C THR A 968 -3.07 -39.92 31.39
N PHE A 969 -2.44 -39.99 30.23
CA PHE A 969 -1.03 -40.31 30.09
C PHE A 969 -0.11 -39.19 30.59
N TYR A 970 -0.41 -37.92 30.33
CA TYR A 970 0.35 -36.81 30.92
C TYR A 970 0.26 -36.79 32.45
N ARG A 971 -0.92 -37.08 33.03
CA ARG A 971 -1.07 -37.18 34.49
C ARG A 971 -0.27 -38.36 35.07
N GLN A 972 -0.18 -39.47 34.35
CA GLN A 972 0.68 -40.59 34.77
C GLN A 972 2.17 -40.22 34.76
N ALA A 973 2.61 -39.42 33.78
CA ALA A 973 3.98 -38.87 33.75
C ALA A 973 4.24 -37.97 34.96
N LEU A 974 3.33 -37.04 35.25
CA LEU A 974 3.44 -36.10 36.36
C LEU A 974 3.33 -36.76 37.74
N ALA A 975 2.59 -37.85 37.86
CA ALA A 975 2.53 -38.63 39.09
C ALA A 975 3.86 -39.31 39.42
N ARG A 976 4.70 -39.55 38.41
CA ARG A 976 6.04 -40.14 38.57
C ARG A 976 7.11 -39.07 38.76
N ASP A 977 7.13 -38.05 37.90
CA ASP A 977 7.98 -36.88 38.07
C ASP A 977 7.16 -35.59 38.19
N PRO A 978 6.89 -35.15 39.44
CA PRO A 978 6.23 -33.89 39.70
C PRO A 978 7.03 -32.65 39.27
N ASN A 979 8.28 -32.79 38.84
CA ASN A 979 9.09 -31.70 38.28
C ASN A 979 9.18 -31.76 36.75
N PHE A 980 8.43 -32.65 36.09
CA PHE A 980 8.46 -32.80 34.64
C PHE A 980 7.71 -31.66 33.94
N ALA A 981 8.37 -30.51 33.85
CA ALA A 981 7.79 -29.26 33.37
C ALA A 981 7.14 -29.38 31.98
N LEU A 982 7.71 -30.20 31.10
CA LEU A 982 7.16 -30.44 29.76
C LEU A 982 5.82 -31.19 29.82
N ALA A 983 5.68 -32.17 30.71
CA ALA A 983 4.42 -32.89 30.91
C ALA A 983 3.29 -31.99 31.46
N TYR A 984 3.62 -31.02 32.32
CA TYR A 984 2.64 -29.99 32.74
C TYR A 984 2.21 -29.11 31.57
N ALA A 985 3.16 -28.67 30.75
CA ALA A 985 2.86 -27.81 29.61
C ALA A 985 1.95 -28.53 28.59
N ARG A 986 2.21 -29.81 28.30
CA ARG A 986 1.41 -30.60 27.37
C ARG A 986 0.05 -31.01 27.92
N LEU A 987 -0.05 -31.33 29.21
CA LEU A 987 -1.34 -31.52 29.88
C LEU A 987 -2.22 -30.26 29.79
N ALA A 988 -1.66 -29.09 30.09
CA ALA A 988 -2.39 -27.83 30.04
C ALA A 988 -2.82 -27.49 28.61
N TYR A 989 -1.96 -27.74 27.63
CA TYR A 989 -2.27 -27.57 26.21
C TYR A 989 -3.44 -28.47 25.79
N SER A 990 -3.40 -29.76 26.13
CA SER A 990 -4.45 -30.74 25.82
C SER A 990 -5.81 -30.36 26.38
N GLU A 991 -5.85 -29.94 27.66
CA GLU A 991 -7.09 -29.49 28.30
C GLU A 991 -7.66 -28.21 27.63
N LEU A 992 -6.79 -27.29 27.21
CA LEU A 992 -7.21 -26.09 26.48
C LEU A 992 -7.76 -26.43 25.09
N GLN A 993 -7.08 -27.28 24.32
CA GLN A 993 -7.55 -27.72 23.01
C GLN A 993 -8.92 -28.40 23.10
N ARG A 994 -9.09 -29.31 24.07
CA ARG A 994 -10.37 -29.97 24.34
C ARG A 994 -11.47 -28.98 24.70
N HIS A 995 -11.18 -27.99 25.57
CA HIS A 995 -12.15 -26.97 25.99
C HIS A 995 -12.63 -26.12 24.81
N TRP A 996 -11.71 -25.65 23.98
CA TRP A 996 -12.02 -24.67 22.92
C TRP A 996 -12.60 -25.28 21.67
N TYR A 997 -12.13 -26.46 21.25
CA TYR A 997 -12.49 -27.03 19.96
C TYR A 997 -13.54 -28.14 20.04
N ILE A 998 -13.70 -28.79 21.20
CA ILE A 998 -14.58 -29.95 21.34
C ILE A 998 -15.73 -29.71 22.31
N SER A 999 -15.42 -29.48 23.59
CA SER A 999 -16.43 -29.33 24.63
C SER A 999 -15.87 -28.57 25.82
N ASN A 1000 -16.59 -27.55 26.25
CA ASN A 1000 -16.22 -26.75 27.42
C ASN A 1000 -16.02 -27.64 28.66
N LEU A 1001 -14.78 -27.73 29.12
CA LEU A 1001 -14.43 -28.25 30.44
C LEU A 1001 -15.19 -27.50 31.55
N THR A 1002 -15.58 -28.22 32.60
CA THR A 1002 -16.21 -27.64 33.78
C THR A 1002 -15.23 -26.77 34.56
N SER A 1003 -15.73 -25.85 35.38
CA SER A 1003 -14.90 -24.98 36.22
C SER A 1003 -13.99 -25.75 37.19
N ALA A 1004 -14.37 -26.97 37.58
CA ALA A 1004 -13.56 -27.86 38.41
C ALA A 1004 -12.41 -28.48 37.59
N GLU A 1005 -12.68 -28.97 36.39
CA GLU A 1005 -11.66 -29.51 35.48
C GLU A 1005 -10.68 -28.42 35.01
N LEU A 1006 -11.16 -27.21 34.72
CA LEU A 1006 -10.31 -26.04 34.43
C LEU A 1006 -9.50 -25.58 35.64
N ALA A 1007 -9.97 -25.84 36.87
CA ALA A 1007 -9.20 -25.55 38.08
C ALA A 1007 -8.09 -26.58 38.32
N GLU A 1008 -8.28 -27.83 37.89
CA GLU A 1008 -7.24 -28.85 37.91
C GLU A 1008 -6.13 -28.57 36.90
N GLY A 1009 -6.44 -28.05 35.70
CA GLY A 1009 -5.44 -27.61 34.72
C GLY A 1009 -4.67 -26.33 35.07
N LYS A 1010 -4.95 -25.71 36.23
CA LYS A 1010 -4.24 -24.52 36.75
C LYS A 1010 -3.04 -24.85 37.64
N VAL A 1011 -2.86 -26.11 38.06
CA VAL A 1011 -1.71 -26.58 38.84
C VAL A 1011 -0.60 -26.96 37.88
#